data_AF-A0AA45L7F8-F1
#
_entry.id   AF-A0AA45L7F8-F1
#
_cell.length_a   1.000
_cell.length_b   1.000
_cell.length_c   1.000
_cell.angle_alpha   90.00
_cell.angle_beta   90.00
_cell.angle_gamma   90.00
#
_symmetry.space_group_name_H-M   'P 1'
#
loop_
_entity.id
_entity.type
_entity.pdbx_description
1 polymer ?
#
loop_
_entity_poly.entity_id
_entity_poly.type
_entity_poly.pdbx_seq_one_letter_code
_entity_poly.pdbx_strand_id
1 'polypeptide(L)'
;MGLFDRLLKVFNIEPASASTPVQVQQEPPAFVPFPDAGPTATKVLAMPLAEQEGPNPTRALMTSSPNAIAWVPPGTSVWVPDATLPGGMLYYGRLPQGRPQGNRDGEVIDPALPIDWDVPDYGGRDVPEQPAYHSLTPQARAAYVLWLESGRRATTAHIGYVFLYFYGLERRALVDAARDPAAKADLPRVLVEVTRLIEVYGHHAGFRAQAEAFQQVLRVLGGGDVFAPPDPAVLSAEEVAHDLAVGIGGFVADERPVPAEWAWAWAMAHPAVSLKSAATRYPELFRALFHARYRAQHGPGMVVRPLKRRVKLSYVPANPAIKSAALSADLPDVISAAAPTKVLTALVDSCTEDLGPYSRLLARNADAAGTLTALLLLPAELFDHPSPVLADPSPELEELLDLIDEALPGRTWQCGVEVSDLVALWPARATGKFTKADAVGMAELLGRLGVGIEPDARLGGPVQSEGPAVLFRVTAEQPRELTPAYASATALLHLAAVVSTADDEVSDAEWGHLVAYLQSRLDLTPGERMRLTAHLDWLLVSPLKLTGLAKRISVLGDEQRAQIAEVASAIAAADGEISESEVAVLRKIYKLLGQDPDSVRTGIVAFREAETKPVSVLQGGTDGGGGGEVAAMLTFEEEQDNG
;
A
#
# COMPACT_ATOMS: atom_id res chain seq x y z
N MET A 1 15.31 29.74 -26.63
CA MET A 1 15.32 28.50 -25.82
C MET A 1 16.60 28.50 -25.05
N GLY A 2 16.52 28.49 -23.73
CA GLY A 2 17.72 28.43 -22.89
C GLY A 2 18.44 27.10 -23.07
N LEU A 3 19.69 27.04 -22.61
CA LEU A 3 20.52 25.84 -22.50
C LEU A 3 19.73 24.61 -21.97
N PHE A 4 18.86 24.88 -21.01
CA PHE A 4 17.97 23.95 -20.33
C PHE A 4 16.91 23.30 -21.24
N ASP A 5 16.21 24.10 -22.06
CA ASP A 5 15.11 23.62 -22.92
C ASP A 5 15.60 22.63 -23.98
N ARG A 6 16.84 22.79 -24.43
CA ARG A 6 17.44 21.96 -25.47
C ARG A 6 17.85 20.58 -24.94
N LEU A 7 18.39 20.50 -23.72
CA LEU A 7 18.79 19.23 -23.12
C LEU A 7 17.61 18.38 -22.64
N LEU A 8 16.56 19.02 -22.11
CA LEU A 8 15.30 18.32 -21.79
C LEU A 8 14.70 17.66 -23.03
N LYS A 9 14.69 18.38 -24.16
CA LYS A 9 14.20 17.89 -25.45
C LYS A 9 15.07 16.75 -26.02
N VAL A 10 16.38 16.83 -25.82
CA VAL A 10 17.39 15.89 -26.34
C VAL A 10 17.43 14.58 -25.56
N PHE A 11 17.31 14.64 -24.23
CA PHE A 11 17.28 13.45 -23.39
C PHE A 11 15.89 12.82 -23.29
N ASN A 12 14.91 13.37 -24.02
CA ASN A 12 13.52 12.93 -24.03
C ASN A 12 12.99 12.75 -22.60
N ILE A 13 13.32 13.71 -21.72
CA ILE A 13 12.73 13.80 -20.39
C ILE A 13 11.36 14.47 -20.57
N GLU A 14 10.47 13.80 -21.31
CA GLU A 14 9.06 14.10 -21.39
C GLU A 14 8.27 12.87 -20.94
N PRO A 15 7.11 13.08 -20.30
CA PRO A 15 6.54 12.14 -19.34
C PRO A 15 6.25 10.82 -20.02
N ALA A 16 6.71 9.72 -19.42
CA ALA A 16 5.98 8.47 -19.53
C ALA A 16 4.54 8.82 -19.17
N SER A 17 3.65 8.78 -20.18
CA SER A 17 2.23 8.98 -19.99
C SER A 17 1.86 8.03 -18.88
N ALA A 18 1.45 8.58 -17.73
CA ALA A 18 0.94 7.78 -16.64
C ALA A 18 -0.24 7.02 -17.25
N SER A 19 -0.02 5.74 -17.56
CA SER A 19 -1.08 4.77 -17.73
C SER A 19 -1.95 4.99 -16.51
N THR A 20 -3.12 5.56 -16.74
CA THR A 20 -4.11 5.81 -15.72
C THR A 20 -4.22 4.52 -14.93
N PRO A 21 -3.98 4.52 -13.60
CA PRO A 21 -4.38 3.35 -12.84
C PRO A 21 -5.88 3.28 -13.09
N VAL A 22 -6.30 2.24 -13.80
CA VAL A 22 -7.70 1.84 -13.83
C VAL A 22 -8.03 1.61 -12.37
N GLN A 23 -8.59 2.63 -11.73
CA GLN A 23 -9.34 2.48 -10.50
C GLN A 23 -10.49 1.56 -10.87
N VAL A 24 -10.29 0.27 -10.67
CA VAL A 24 -11.39 -0.60 -10.31
C VAL A 24 -11.84 -0.08 -8.95
N GLN A 25 -12.80 0.86 -8.97
CA GLN A 25 -13.60 1.19 -7.81
C GLN A 25 -14.37 -0.07 -7.43
N GLN A 26 -13.74 -0.95 -6.64
CA GLN A 26 -14.47 -1.76 -5.70
C GLN A 26 -14.64 -0.89 -4.46
N GLU A 27 -15.77 -0.19 -4.38
CA GLU A 27 -16.23 0.37 -3.12
C GLU A 27 -16.29 -0.78 -2.10
N PRO A 28 -15.56 -0.72 -0.97
CA PRO A 28 -15.90 -1.56 0.16
C PRO A 28 -17.31 -1.17 0.62
N PRO A 29 -18.19 -2.12 1.00
CA PRO A 29 -19.53 -1.77 1.46
C PRO A 29 -19.40 -0.80 2.63
N ALA A 30 -19.99 0.38 2.47
CA ALA A 30 -19.98 1.42 3.49
C ALA A 30 -20.50 0.85 4.82
N PHE A 31 -19.60 0.78 5.81
CA PHE A 31 -19.96 0.55 7.19
C PHE A 31 -20.65 1.81 7.69
N VAL A 32 -21.98 1.75 7.83
CA VAL A 32 -22.76 2.77 8.52
C VAL A 32 -22.79 2.37 9.99
N PRO A 33 -22.03 3.02 10.89
CA PRO A 33 -22.17 2.78 12.32
C PRO A 33 -23.59 3.15 12.76
N PHE A 34 -24.10 2.41 13.75
CA PHE A 34 -25.39 2.72 14.38
C PHE A 34 -25.36 4.17 14.92
N PRO A 35 -26.43 4.96 14.75
CA PRO A 35 -26.49 6.29 15.34
C PRO A 35 -26.49 6.18 16.87
N ASP A 36 -25.49 6.79 17.51
CA ASP A 36 -25.46 7.04 18.94
C ASP A 36 -26.60 7.99 19.33
N ALA A 37 -27.64 7.46 19.97
CA ALA A 37 -28.62 8.27 20.67
C ALA A 37 -28.11 8.58 22.08
N GLY A 38 -27.26 9.60 22.21
CA GLY A 38 -26.92 10.22 23.48
C GLY A 38 -28.10 11.05 24.04
N PRO A 39 -28.20 11.24 25.37
CA PRO A 39 -29.36 11.84 25.99
C PRO A 39 -29.26 13.37 25.90
N THR A 40 -30.09 14.01 25.08
CA THR A 40 -30.22 15.47 25.09
C THR A 40 -31.55 15.85 25.74
N ALA A 41 -31.47 16.23 27.02
CA ALA A 41 -32.52 16.97 27.69
C ALA A 41 -32.61 18.38 27.08
N THR A 42 -33.79 18.81 26.61
CA THR A 42 -34.05 20.23 26.40
C THR A 42 -35.51 20.57 26.71
N LYS A 43 -35.62 21.44 27.72
CA LYS A 43 -36.70 22.32 28.19
C LYS A 43 -37.95 22.46 27.32
N VAL A 44 -39.07 22.23 28.01
CA VAL A 44 -40.43 22.70 27.77
C VAL A 44 -40.49 24.20 27.47
N LEU A 45 -41.19 24.55 26.39
CA LEU A 45 -41.85 25.84 26.22
C LEU A 45 -43.24 25.57 25.66
N ALA A 46 -44.25 25.79 26.50
CA ALA A 46 -45.66 25.62 26.19
C ALA A 46 -46.19 26.84 25.41
N MET A 47 -47.04 26.59 24.41
CA MET A 47 -48.18 27.43 24.00
C MET A 47 -49.14 26.61 23.09
N PRO A 48 -50.42 26.97 22.99
CA PRO A 48 -51.54 26.03 23.13
C PRO A 48 -52.10 25.42 21.84
N LEU A 49 -52.87 24.33 22.05
CA LEU A 49 -53.65 23.55 21.11
C LEU A 49 -54.38 24.39 20.04
N ALA A 50 -54.23 23.95 18.80
CA ALA A 50 -55.30 23.97 17.80
C ALA A 50 -55.60 22.52 17.42
N GLU A 51 -56.78 22.05 17.82
CA GLU A 51 -57.37 20.79 17.36
C GLU A 51 -57.58 20.85 15.84
N GLN A 52 -56.90 19.95 15.13
CA GLN A 52 -57.27 19.53 13.78
C GLN A 52 -57.25 18.00 13.80
N GLU A 53 -58.40 17.42 14.15
CA GLU A 53 -58.71 16.02 13.87
C GLU A 53 -58.67 15.81 12.36
N GLY A 54 -57.58 15.22 11.87
CA GLY A 54 -57.46 14.65 10.54
C GLY A 54 -56.88 13.25 10.65
N PRO A 55 -57.34 12.26 9.87
CA PRO A 55 -56.84 10.89 9.98
C PRO A 55 -55.36 10.88 9.60
N ASN A 56 -54.50 10.55 10.56
CA ASN A 56 -53.06 10.44 10.36
C ASN A 56 -52.78 9.38 9.27
N PRO A 57 -52.24 9.76 8.09
CA PRO A 57 -52.06 8.84 6.96
C PRO A 57 -51.11 7.67 7.26
N THR A 58 -50.32 7.77 8.32
CA THR A 58 -49.31 6.78 8.71
C THR A 58 -49.90 5.50 9.32
N ARG A 59 -51.15 5.51 9.81
CA ARG A 59 -51.77 4.33 10.45
C ARG A 59 -52.47 3.40 9.44
N ALA A 60 -52.80 3.90 8.25
CA ALA A 60 -53.63 3.20 7.26
C ALA A 60 -52.84 2.36 6.23
N LEU A 61 -51.51 2.42 6.22
CA LEU A 61 -50.65 1.60 5.34
C LEU A 61 -50.06 0.36 6.04
N MET A 62 -50.54 -0.02 7.24
CA MET A 62 -49.83 -0.95 8.15
C MET A 62 -50.46 -2.35 8.34
N THR A 63 -51.32 -2.84 7.43
CA THR A 63 -52.18 -4.02 7.73
C THR A 63 -51.98 -5.27 6.85
N SER A 64 -50.87 -5.42 6.12
CA SER A 64 -50.52 -6.74 5.58
C SER A 64 -49.37 -7.36 6.38
N SER A 65 -49.69 -8.01 7.50
CA SER A 65 -48.78 -9.04 8.04
C SER A 65 -48.51 -10.05 6.92
N PRO A 66 -47.24 -10.39 6.62
CA PRO A 66 -46.93 -11.34 5.58
C PRO A 66 -47.54 -12.69 5.96
N ASN A 67 -48.36 -13.23 5.05
CA ASN A 67 -48.94 -14.57 5.18
C ASN A 67 -47.86 -15.67 5.10
N ALA A 68 -46.67 -15.34 4.59
CA ALA A 68 -45.53 -16.23 4.51
C ALA A 68 -44.45 -15.84 5.53
N ILE A 69 -43.80 -16.85 6.09
CA ILE A 69 -42.63 -16.68 6.96
C ILE A 69 -41.48 -16.13 6.12
N ALA A 70 -40.89 -15.02 6.54
CA ALA A 70 -39.77 -14.39 5.84
C ALA A 70 -38.70 -13.90 6.83
N TRP A 71 -37.45 -13.87 6.36
CA TRP A 71 -36.35 -13.18 7.03
C TRP A 71 -36.52 -11.67 6.88
N VAL A 72 -36.45 -10.95 8.00
CA VAL A 72 -36.44 -9.49 8.04
C VAL A 72 -34.99 -9.03 8.03
N PRO A 73 -34.53 -8.33 6.96
CA PRO A 73 -33.14 -7.94 6.85
C PRO A 73 -32.74 -6.87 7.89
N PRO A 74 -31.44 -6.73 8.17
CA PRO A 74 -30.92 -5.71 9.08
C PRO A 74 -31.45 -4.30 8.75
N GLY A 75 -31.78 -3.53 9.78
CA GLY A 75 -32.28 -2.15 9.63
C GLY A 75 -33.74 -2.04 9.21
N THR A 76 -34.45 -3.16 8.98
CA THR A 76 -35.88 -3.17 8.65
C THR A 76 -36.72 -3.38 9.90
N SER A 77 -37.76 -2.57 10.06
CA SER A 77 -38.71 -2.71 11.17
C SER A 77 -39.91 -3.57 10.78
N VAL A 78 -40.45 -4.32 11.74
CA VAL A 78 -41.74 -5.00 11.62
C VAL A 78 -42.61 -4.70 12.83
N TRP A 79 -43.87 -5.11 12.80
CA TRP A 79 -44.86 -4.76 13.83
C TRP A 79 -45.54 -6.00 14.39
N VAL A 80 -45.81 -5.98 15.68
CA VAL A 80 -46.81 -6.84 16.31
C VAL A 80 -47.91 -5.93 16.87
N PRO A 81 -49.08 -6.44 17.31
CA PRO A 81 -50.09 -5.60 17.92
C PRO A 81 -49.49 -4.71 19.02
N ASP A 82 -49.62 -3.39 18.89
CA ASP A 82 -49.18 -2.39 19.87
C ASP A 82 -47.66 -2.28 20.15
N ALA A 83 -46.79 -2.91 19.33
CA ALA A 83 -45.34 -2.71 19.44
C ALA A 83 -44.62 -2.72 18.07
N THR A 84 -43.53 -1.97 17.98
CA THR A 84 -42.64 -1.96 16.80
C THR A 84 -41.35 -2.69 17.12
N LEU A 85 -40.91 -3.58 16.25
CA LEU A 85 -39.65 -4.32 16.35
C LEU A 85 -38.62 -3.68 15.41
N PRO A 86 -37.69 -2.85 15.92
CA PRO A 86 -36.69 -2.20 15.10
C PRO A 86 -35.52 -3.14 14.77
N GLY A 87 -34.78 -2.82 13.69
CA GLY A 87 -33.45 -3.37 13.42
C GLY A 87 -33.39 -4.73 12.72
N GLY A 88 -34.50 -5.47 12.62
CA GLY A 88 -34.58 -6.72 11.86
C GLY A 88 -33.70 -7.85 12.41
N MET A 89 -33.15 -8.66 11.50
CA MET A 89 -32.38 -9.88 11.76
C MET A 89 -33.17 -11.00 12.47
N LEU A 90 -34.43 -11.17 12.06
CA LEU A 90 -35.36 -12.12 12.67
C LEU A 90 -36.30 -12.72 11.62
N TYR A 91 -36.96 -13.83 11.95
CA TYR A 91 -38.03 -14.37 11.13
C TYR A 91 -39.38 -13.87 11.60
N TYR A 92 -40.20 -13.45 10.65
CA TYR A 92 -41.52 -12.88 10.91
C TYR A 92 -42.53 -13.39 9.88
N GLY A 93 -43.73 -13.72 10.33
CA GLY A 93 -44.82 -14.14 9.47
C GLY A 93 -45.76 -15.15 10.13
N ARG A 94 -46.90 -15.39 9.48
CA ARG A 94 -47.95 -16.26 10.03
C ARG A 94 -47.56 -17.74 9.95
N LEU A 95 -47.68 -18.45 11.06
CA LEU A 95 -47.45 -19.89 11.11
C LEU A 95 -48.64 -20.67 10.50
N PRO A 96 -48.40 -21.83 9.87
CA PRO A 96 -49.48 -22.65 9.31
C PRO A 96 -50.43 -23.16 10.40
N GLN A 97 -51.73 -22.95 10.19
CA GLN A 97 -52.78 -23.43 11.10
C GLN A 97 -52.95 -24.97 11.00
N GLY A 98 -53.22 -25.62 12.14
CA GLY A 98 -53.64 -27.03 12.19
C GLY A 98 -52.53 -28.10 12.04
N ARG A 99 -51.25 -27.72 12.05
CA ARG A 99 -50.12 -28.68 12.12
C ARG A 99 -49.43 -28.59 13.48
N PRO A 100 -49.03 -29.71 14.11
CA PRO A 100 -48.17 -29.66 15.28
C PRO A 100 -46.82 -29.02 14.91
N GLN A 101 -46.49 -27.86 15.48
CA GLN A 101 -45.24 -27.16 15.20
C GLN A 101 -44.04 -27.90 15.83
N GLY A 102 -44.21 -28.51 17.01
CA GLY A 102 -43.11 -29.16 17.73
C GLY A 102 -41.97 -28.18 17.94
N ASN A 103 -40.76 -28.56 17.51
CA ASN A 103 -39.57 -27.70 17.57
C ASN A 103 -39.32 -26.91 16.27
N ARG A 104 -40.23 -26.94 15.28
CA ARG A 104 -40.05 -26.25 13.98
C ARG A 104 -40.51 -24.81 14.05
N ASP A 105 -39.81 -23.94 13.31
CA ASP A 105 -40.16 -22.52 13.16
C ASP A 105 -40.29 -21.80 14.53
N GLY A 106 -39.55 -22.27 15.55
CA GLY A 106 -39.64 -21.76 16.90
C GLY A 106 -39.20 -20.30 17.00
N GLU A 107 -38.23 -19.90 16.19
CA GLU A 107 -37.71 -18.53 16.06
C GLU A 107 -38.65 -17.55 15.34
N VAL A 108 -39.76 -18.02 14.77
CA VAL A 108 -40.64 -17.21 13.94
C VAL A 108 -41.61 -16.41 14.80
N ILE A 109 -41.56 -15.08 14.66
CA ILE A 109 -42.50 -14.16 15.28
C ILE A 109 -43.79 -14.16 14.46
N ASP A 110 -44.83 -14.82 14.98
CA ASP A 110 -46.17 -14.80 14.39
C ASP A 110 -47.00 -13.65 15.00
N PRO A 111 -47.31 -12.59 14.23
CA PRO A 111 -48.07 -11.45 14.72
C PRO A 111 -49.53 -11.76 15.06
N ALA A 112 -50.04 -12.95 14.69
CA ALA A 112 -51.41 -13.37 15.00
C ALA A 112 -51.56 -14.00 16.39
N LEU A 113 -50.47 -14.29 17.09
CA LEU A 113 -50.52 -14.89 18.42
C LEU A 113 -50.78 -13.82 19.50
N PRO A 114 -51.57 -14.15 20.55
CA PRO A 114 -51.95 -13.19 21.57
C PRO A 114 -50.74 -12.77 22.43
N ILE A 115 -50.64 -11.47 22.70
CA ILE A 115 -49.62 -10.87 23.55
C ILE A 115 -50.33 -10.17 24.72
N ASP A 116 -49.82 -10.38 25.94
CA ASP A 116 -50.35 -9.74 27.15
C ASP A 116 -49.36 -8.69 27.64
N TRP A 117 -49.66 -7.42 27.32
CA TRP A 117 -48.82 -6.26 27.65
C TRP A 117 -48.95 -5.81 29.10
N ASP A 118 -50.00 -6.24 29.82
CA ASP A 118 -50.27 -5.78 31.18
C ASP A 118 -49.33 -6.45 32.19
N VAL A 119 -48.91 -7.69 31.92
CA VAL A 119 -48.06 -8.47 32.82
C VAL A 119 -46.91 -9.17 32.06
N PRO A 120 -45.94 -8.44 31.47
CA PRO A 120 -44.83 -9.08 30.77
C PRO A 120 -43.95 -9.93 31.69
N ASP A 121 -43.62 -11.15 31.28
CA ASP A 121 -42.79 -12.08 32.07
C ASP A 121 -41.28 -11.84 31.89
N TYR A 122 -40.77 -10.69 32.35
CA TYR A 122 -39.35 -10.35 32.22
C TYR A 122 -38.41 -11.38 32.86
N GLY A 123 -38.85 -12.04 33.94
CA GLY A 123 -38.09 -13.05 34.67
C GLY A 123 -38.09 -14.43 34.02
N GLY A 124 -38.91 -14.65 32.99
CA GLY A 124 -38.98 -15.92 32.26
C GLY A 124 -39.49 -17.11 33.08
N ARG A 125 -40.45 -16.88 33.99
CA ARG A 125 -41.01 -17.93 34.87
C ARG A 125 -41.63 -19.10 34.09
N ASP A 126 -42.27 -18.79 32.96
CA ASP A 126 -42.93 -19.78 32.11
C ASP A 126 -42.16 -20.04 30.79
N VAL A 127 -40.90 -19.58 30.70
CA VAL A 127 -40.06 -19.79 29.53
C VAL A 127 -39.43 -21.18 29.60
N PRO A 128 -39.72 -22.09 28.65
CA PRO A 128 -39.13 -23.41 28.65
C PRO A 128 -37.63 -23.34 28.29
N GLU A 129 -36.89 -24.40 28.66
CA GLU A 129 -35.45 -24.50 28.40
C GLU A 129 -35.09 -24.38 26.90
N GLN A 130 -35.97 -24.87 26.03
CA GLN A 130 -35.90 -24.71 24.58
C GLN A 130 -37.11 -23.87 24.09
N PRO A 131 -37.00 -22.53 24.10
CA PRO A 131 -38.12 -21.66 23.78
C PRO A 131 -38.48 -21.70 22.30
N ALA A 132 -39.78 -21.67 22.04
CA ALA A 132 -40.35 -21.45 20.72
C ALA A 132 -41.44 -20.37 20.86
N TYR A 133 -41.41 -19.34 20.02
CA TYR A 133 -42.30 -18.18 20.10
C TYR A 133 -43.78 -18.58 20.14
N HIS A 134 -44.14 -19.58 19.33
CA HIS A 134 -45.51 -20.10 19.28
C HIS A 134 -45.96 -20.84 20.55
N SER A 135 -45.01 -21.33 21.35
CA SER A 135 -45.28 -22.06 22.59
C SER A 135 -45.19 -21.18 23.84
N LEU A 136 -44.70 -19.94 23.71
CA LEU A 136 -44.66 -18.99 24.81
C LEU A 136 -46.07 -18.61 25.29
N THR A 137 -46.20 -18.29 26.57
CA THR A 137 -47.41 -17.64 27.10
C THR A 137 -47.55 -16.22 26.51
N PRO A 138 -48.75 -15.63 26.48
CA PRO A 138 -48.92 -14.23 26.06
C PRO A 138 -48.02 -13.24 26.81
N GLN A 139 -47.77 -13.50 28.10
CA GLN A 139 -46.90 -12.70 28.97
C GLN A 139 -45.41 -12.83 28.61
N ALA A 140 -44.95 -14.06 28.30
CA ALA A 140 -43.58 -14.28 27.85
C ALA A 140 -43.34 -13.73 26.45
N ARG A 141 -44.34 -13.77 25.55
CA ARG A 141 -44.26 -13.07 24.26
C ARG A 141 -44.11 -11.57 24.42
N ALA A 142 -44.82 -10.95 25.37
CA ALA A 142 -44.70 -9.52 25.64
C ALA A 142 -43.28 -9.16 26.09
N ALA A 143 -42.72 -9.90 27.04
CA ALA A 143 -41.34 -9.67 27.49
C ALA A 143 -40.30 -9.88 26.38
N TYR A 144 -40.45 -10.90 25.55
CA TYR A 144 -39.58 -11.13 24.39
C TYR A 144 -39.64 -9.97 23.38
N VAL A 145 -40.86 -9.49 23.06
CA VAL A 145 -41.04 -8.36 22.15
C VAL A 145 -40.44 -7.08 22.73
N LEU A 146 -40.69 -6.75 24.00
CA LEU A 146 -40.11 -5.57 24.64
C LEU A 146 -38.57 -5.63 24.67
N TRP A 147 -38.00 -6.82 24.82
CA TRP A 147 -36.55 -7.00 24.71
C TRP A 147 -36.04 -6.71 23.29
N LEU A 148 -36.73 -7.19 22.24
CA LEU A 148 -36.41 -6.86 20.85
C LEU A 148 -36.56 -5.36 20.57
N GLU A 149 -37.64 -4.74 21.06
CA GLU A 149 -37.92 -3.30 20.93
C GLU A 149 -36.83 -2.44 21.58
N SER A 150 -36.28 -2.88 22.72
CA SER A 150 -35.16 -2.21 23.39
C SER A 150 -33.83 -2.29 22.62
N GLY A 151 -33.83 -2.88 21.42
CA GLY A 151 -32.64 -3.10 20.61
C GLY A 151 -31.78 -4.26 21.11
N ARG A 152 -32.36 -5.21 21.86
CA ARG A 152 -31.66 -6.41 22.37
C ARG A 152 -30.48 -6.08 23.30
N ARG A 153 -30.64 -5.04 24.14
CA ARG A 153 -29.58 -4.49 25.01
C ARG A 153 -29.83 -4.67 26.51
N ALA A 154 -31.04 -5.06 26.92
CA ALA A 154 -31.35 -5.21 28.35
C ALA A 154 -30.53 -6.37 28.96
N THR A 155 -29.49 -6.04 29.73
CA THR A 155 -28.53 -6.99 30.32
C THR A 155 -29.18 -7.97 31.31
N THR A 156 -30.36 -7.64 31.83
CA THR A 156 -31.14 -8.44 32.78
C THR A 156 -32.19 -9.33 32.12
N ALA A 157 -32.27 -9.35 30.78
CA ALA A 157 -33.24 -10.19 30.08
C ALA A 157 -33.01 -11.67 30.37
N HIS A 158 -34.10 -12.42 30.57
CA HIS A 158 -34.01 -13.87 30.74
C HIS A 158 -33.33 -14.52 29.52
N ILE A 159 -32.34 -15.38 29.77
CA ILE A 159 -31.47 -15.92 28.71
C ILE A 159 -32.22 -16.71 27.63
N GLY A 160 -33.38 -17.29 27.95
CA GLY A 160 -34.24 -17.95 26.98
C GLY A 160 -34.73 -17.01 25.86
N TYR A 161 -34.94 -15.73 26.15
CA TYR A 161 -35.30 -14.74 25.11
C TYR A 161 -34.13 -14.49 24.15
N VAL A 162 -32.90 -14.47 24.67
CA VAL A 162 -31.69 -14.34 23.85
C VAL A 162 -31.50 -15.56 22.96
N PHE A 163 -31.67 -16.78 23.51
CA PHE A 163 -31.62 -18.03 22.73
C PHE A 163 -32.69 -18.08 21.65
N LEU A 164 -33.91 -17.65 21.93
CA LEU A 164 -35.00 -17.63 20.94
C LEU A 164 -34.64 -16.76 19.71
N TYR A 165 -33.99 -15.62 19.93
CA TYR A 165 -33.47 -14.80 18.83
C TYR A 165 -32.26 -15.43 18.14
N PHE A 166 -31.34 -16.00 18.92
CA PHE A 166 -30.16 -16.70 18.42
C PHE A 166 -30.53 -17.85 17.46
N TYR A 167 -31.65 -18.53 17.70
CA TYR A 167 -32.16 -19.59 16.80
C TYR A 167 -32.44 -19.11 15.38
N GLY A 168 -32.85 -17.85 15.21
CA GLY A 168 -33.02 -17.21 13.91
C GLY A 168 -31.68 -16.96 13.20
N LEU A 169 -30.67 -16.51 13.95
CA LEU A 169 -29.32 -16.32 13.42
C LEU A 169 -28.73 -17.66 12.94
N GLU A 170 -28.90 -18.73 13.72
CA GLU A 170 -28.48 -20.09 13.34
C GLU A 170 -29.21 -20.59 12.10
N ARG A 171 -30.53 -20.43 12.02
CA ARG A 171 -31.29 -20.82 10.82
C ARG A 171 -30.78 -20.08 9.59
N ARG A 172 -30.58 -18.76 9.71
CA ARG A 172 -30.09 -17.93 8.59
C ARG A 172 -28.73 -18.40 8.08
N ALA A 173 -27.81 -18.71 8.99
CA ALA A 173 -26.46 -19.13 8.62
C ALA A 173 -26.35 -20.60 8.18
N LEU A 174 -27.02 -21.52 8.89
CA LEU A 174 -26.82 -22.96 8.71
C LEU A 174 -27.79 -23.58 7.70
N VAL A 175 -28.97 -22.97 7.51
CA VAL A 175 -30.03 -23.52 6.65
C VAL A 175 -30.21 -22.68 5.41
N ASP A 176 -30.41 -21.37 5.55
CA ASP A 176 -30.71 -20.49 4.42
C ASP A 176 -29.48 -20.23 3.56
N ALA A 177 -28.33 -19.86 4.15
CA ALA A 177 -27.09 -19.57 3.41
C ALA A 177 -26.55 -20.76 2.61
N ALA A 178 -26.96 -21.99 2.94
CA ALA A 178 -26.63 -23.17 2.16
C ALA A 178 -27.37 -23.24 0.80
N ARG A 179 -28.42 -22.43 0.61
CA ARG A 179 -29.31 -22.48 -0.57
C ARG A 179 -29.52 -21.13 -1.24
N ASP A 180 -29.32 -20.04 -0.50
CA ASP A 180 -29.59 -18.68 -0.94
C ASP A 180 -28.33 -17.79 -0.81
N PRO A 181 -27.77 -17.29 -1.93
CA PRO A 181 -26.66 -16.34 -1.92
C PRO A 181 -26.95 -15.06 -1.12
N ALA A 182 -28.19 -14.58 -1.08
CA ALA A 182 -28.55 -13.40 -0.29
C ALA A 182 -28.43 -13.68 1.22
N ALA A 183 -28.78 -14.89 1.65
CA ALA A 183 -28.54 -15.34 3.02
C ALA A 183 -27.04 -15.51 3.33
N LYS A 184 -26.24 -15.98 2.36
CA LYS A 184 -24.78 -16.03 2.51
C LYS A 184 -24.16 -14.63 2.68
N ALA A 185 -24.71 -13.62 2.00
CA ALA A 185 -24.27 -12.23 2.17
C ALA A 185 -24.60 -11.62 3.55
N ASP A 186 -25.48 -12.24 4.34
CA ASP A 186 -25.80 -11.81 5.70
C ASP A 186 -24.80 -12.31 6.75
N LEU A 187 -23.98 -13.33 6.45
CA LEU A 187 -23.05 -13.94 7.40
C LEU A 187 -22.12 -12.95 8.15
N PRO A 188 -21.53 -11.92 7.50
CA PRO A 188 -20.73 -10.94 8.22
C PRO A 188 -21.54 -10.19 9.28
N ARG A 189 -22.79 -9.83 8.97
CA ARG A 189 -23.68 -9.12 9.90
C ARG A 189 -24.16 -10.04 11.03
N VAL A 190 -24.42 -11.30 10.71
CA VAL A 190 -24.72 -12.33 11.73
C VAL A 190 -23.54 -12.48 12.69
N LEU A 191 -22.30 -12.48 12.20
CA LEU A 191 -21.12 -12.54 13.07
C LEU A 191 -21.06 -11.36 14.04
N VAL A 192 -21.22 -10.13 13.52
CA VAL A 192 -21.20 -8.92 14.34
C VAL A 192 -22.26 -8.98 15.44
N GLU A 193 -23.47 -9.43 15.12
CA GLU A 193 -24.53 -9.55 16.11
C GLU A 193 -24.22 -10.65 17.14
N VAL A 194 -23.68 -11.80 16.74
CA VAL A 194 -23.25 -12.86 17.67
C VAL A 194 -22.16 -12.35 18.62
N THR A 195 -21.17 -11.63 18.11
CA THR A 195 -20.11 -11.01 18.94
C THR A 195 -20.71 -10.03 19.94
N ARG A 196 -21.63 -9.15 19.50
CA ARG A 196 -22.32 -8.21 20.40
C ARG A 196 -23.14 -8.93 21.47
N LEU A 197 -23.81 -10.03 21.13
CA LEU A 197 -24.55 -10.83 22.12
C LEU A 197 -23.60 -11.49 23.15
N ILE A 198 -22.40 -11.92 22.74
CA ILE A 198 -21.38 -12.42 23.67
C ILE A 198 -20.94 -11.31 24.63
N GLU A 199 -20.73 -10.08 24.15
CA GLU A 199 -20.35 -8.95 25.01
C GLU A 199 -21.42 -8.64 26.07
N VAL A 200 -22.70 -8.69 25.69
CA VAL A 200 -23.81 -8.35 26.60
C VAL A 200 -24.17 -9.51 27.55
N TYR A 201 -24.22 -10.74 27.03
CA TYR A 201 -24.77 -11.91 27.74
C TYR A 201 -23.74 -13.01 28.04
N GLY A 202 -22.46 -12.80 27.72
CA GLY A 202 -21.39 -13.79 27.90
C GLY A 202 -21.08 -14.16 29.35
N HIS A 203 -21.65 -13.45 30.33
CA HIS A 203 -21.63 -13.85 31.74
C HIS A 203 -22.43 -15.14 31.99
N HIS A 204 -23.37 -15.49 31.10
CA HIS A 204 -24.03 -16.80 31.10
C HIS A 204 -23.16 -17.84 30.38
N ALA A 205 -22.46 -18.69 31.15
CA ALA A 205 -21.50 -19.67 30.63
C ALA A 205 -22.07 -20.58 29.52
N GLY A 206 -23.32 -21.04 29.65
CA GLY A 206 -23.97 -21.88 28.64
C GLY A 206 -24.23 -21.16 27.31
N PHE A 207 -24.66 -19.89 27.38
CA PHE A 207 -24.84 -19.08 26.17
C PHE A 207 -23.50 -18.71 25.53
N ARG A 208 -22.52 -18.30 26.34
CA ARG A 208 -21.17 -17.97 25.88
C ARG A 208 -20.56 -19.10 25.06
N ALA A 209 -20.51 -20.32 25.62
CA ALA A 209 -19.94 -21.47 24.95
C ALA A 209 -20.64 -21.76 23.61
N GLN A 210 -21.97 -21.63 23.57
CA GLN A 210 -22.76 -21.87 22.36
C GLN A 210 -22.51 -20.80 21.28
N ALA A 211 -22.46 -19.52 21.68
CA ALA A 211 -22.25 -18.38 20.79
C ALA A 211 -20.82 -18.34 20.24
N GLU A 212 -19.80 -18.62 21.07
CA GLU A 212 -18.40 -18.75 20.63
C GLU A 212 -18.25 -19.91 19.64
N ALA A 213 -18.86 -21.08 19.91
CA ALA A 213 -18.84 -22.20 18.96
C ALA A 213 -19.52 -21.85 17.63
N PHE A 214 -20.62 -21.09 17.66
CA PHE A 214 -21.30 -20.63 16.44
C PHE A 214 -20.48 -19.58 15.67
N GLN A 215 -19.81 -18.67 16.37
CA GLN A 215 -18.89 -17.70 15.79
C GLN A 215 -17.80 -18.40 14.95
N GLN A 216 -17.28 -19.54 15.40
CA GLN A 216 -16.34 -20.35 14.60
C GLN A 216 -16.97 -20.93 13.34
N VAL A 217 -18.20 -21.42 13.43
CA VAL A 217 -18.94 -21.92 12.27
C VAL A 217 -19.17 -20.82 11.24
N LEU A 218 -19.54 -19.62 11.67
CA LEU A 218 -19.76 -18.48 10.78
C LEU A 218 -18.48 -18.08 10.03
N ARG A 219 -17.32 -18.15 10.70
CA ARG A 219 -16.02 -17.89 10.07
C ARG A 219 -15.70 -18.88 8.95
N VAL A 220 -15.98 -20.16 9.18
CA VAL A 220 -15.86 -21.21 8.15
C VAL A 220 -16.81 -20.95 6.98
N LEU A 221 -18.08 -20.66 7.27
CA LEU A 221 -19.11 -20.49 6.23
C LEU A 221 -18.92 -19.22 5.38
N GLY A 222 -18.40 -18.16 5.99
CA GLY A 222 -18.06 -16.92 5.30
C GLY A 222 -16.77 -17.01 4.49
N GLY A 223 -15.81 -17.83 4.92
CA GLY A 223 -14.46 -17.93 4.33
C GLY A 223 -13.48 -16.90 4.92
N GLY A 224 -12.18 -17.08 4.65
CA GLY A 224 -11.10 -16.29 5.26
C GLY A 224 -11.06 -14.81 4.83
N ASP A 225 -11.74 -14.44 3.75
CA ASP A 225 -11.85 -13.05 3.28
C ASP A 225 -12.81 -12.18 4.08
N VAL A 226 -13.84 -12.82 4.66
CA VAL A 226 -14.92 -12.09 5.30
C VAL A 226 -14.48 -11.58 6.68
N PHE A 227 -13.41 -12.16 7.23
CA PHE A 227 -12.97 -11.92 8.59
C PHE A 227 -11.48 -11.62 8.68
N ALA A 228 -11.12 -10.68 9.56
CA ALA A 228 -9.74 -10.43 9.94
C ALA A 228 -9.14 -11.67 10.64
N PRO A 229 -7.80 -11.84 10.61
CA PRO A 229 -7.15 -12.87 11.41
C PRO A 229 -7.42 -12.67 12.92
N PRO A 230 -7.35 -13.74 13.73
CA PRO A 230 -7.60 -13.67 15.17
C PRO A 230 -6.62 -12.73 15.87
N ASP A 231 -7.14 -11.93 16.81
CA ASP A 231 -6.35 -10.99 17.60
C ASP A 231 -5.83 -11.67 18.89
N PRO A 232 -4.51 -11.84 19.07
CA PRO A 232 -3.93 -12.42 20.28
C PRO A 232 -4.09 -11.53 21.53
N ALA A 233 -4.51 -10.26 21.39
CA ALA A 233 -4.85 -9.42 22.52
C ALA A 233 -6.20 -9.78 23.15
N VAL A 234 -7.09 -10.43 22.39
CA VAL A 234 -8.47 -10.74 22.79
C VAL A 234 -8.64 -12.23 23.11
N LEU A 235 -7.88 -13.09 22.42
CA LEU A 235 -8.03 -14.54 22.47
C LEU A 235 -6.83 -15.22 23.14
N SER A 236 -7.07 -16.36 23.77
CA SER A 236 -6.00 -17.23 24.27
C SER A 236 -5.18 -17.83 23.13
N ALA A 237 -3.96 -18.29 23.42
CA ALA A 237 -3.08 -18.88 22.42
C ALA A 237 -3.69 -20.13 21.73
N GLU A 238 -4.49 -20.91 22.46
CA GLU A 238 -5.19 -22.07 21.91
C GLU A 238 -6.30 -21.65 20.94
N GLU A 239 -7.08 -20.63 21.30
CA GLU A 239 -8.12 -20.06 20.45
C GLU A 239 -7.52 -19.44 19.19
N VAL A 240 -6.44 -18.65 19.31
CA VAL A 240 -5.72 -18.07 18.15
C VAL A 240 -5.23 -19.17 17.21
N ALA A 241 -4.60 -20.22 17.74
CA ALA A 241 -4.10 -21.32 16.91
C ALA A 241 -5.23 -22.08 16.18
N HIS A 242 -6.37 -22.27 16.85
CA HIS A 242 -7.55 -22.89 16.25
C HIS A 242 -8.14 -22.02 15.13
N ASP A 243 -8.34 -20.74 15.41
CA ASP A 243 -8.95 -19.78 14.47
C ASP A 243 -8.06 -19.56 13.24
N LEU A 244 -6.74 -19.53 13.43
CA LEU A 244 -5.78 -19.52 12.33
C LEU A 244 -5.86 -20.79 11.50
N ALA A 245 -5.96 -21.97 12.13
CA ALA A 245 -6.08 -23.24 11.40
C ALA A 245 -7.36 -23.29 10.56
N VAL A 246 -8.46 -22.77 11.09
CA VAL A 246 -9.73 -22.63 10.38
C VAL A 246 -9.62 -21.65 9.21
N GLY A 247 -9.17 -20.42 9.45
CA GLY A 247 -9.13 -19.37 8.43
C GLY A 247 -8.14 -19.67 7.31
N ILE A 248 -6.92 -20.09 7.65
CA ILE A 248 -5.90 -20.48 6.66
C ILE A 248 -6.32 -21.76 5.93
N GLY A 249 -6.92 -22.71 6.64
CA GLY A 249 -7.51 -23.90 6.03
C GLY A 249 -8.58 -23.55 4.98
N GLY A 250 -9.39 -22.51 5.24
CA GLY A 250 -10.36 -21.97 4.28
C GLY A 250 -9.72 -21.47 3.00
N PHE A 251 -8.68 -20.62 3.07
CA PHE A 251 -7.95 -20.16 1.88
C PHE A 251 -7.40 -21.34 1.06
N VAL A 252 -6.82 -22.34 1.72
CA VAL A 252 -6.25 -23.50 1.02
C VAL A 252 -7.32 -24.38 0.40
N ALA A 253 -8.46 -24.58 1.07
CA ALA A 253 -9.57 -25.37 0.54
C ALA A 253 -10.19 -24.72 -0.71
N ASP A 254 -10.23 -23.39 -0.74
CA ASP A 254 -10.72 -22.61 -1.88
C ASP A 254 -9.66 -22.43 -2.99
N GLU A 255 -8.48 -23.04 -2.86
CA GLU A 255 -7.31 -22.89 -3.77
C GLU A 255 -6.81 -21.45 -3.90
N ARG A 256 -6.94 -20.68 -2.81
CA ARG A 256 -6.60 -19.27 -2.75
C ARG A 256 -5.29 -19.03 -1.98
N PRO A 257 -4.53 -17.99 -2.36
CA PRO A 257 -3.33 -17.62 -1.63
C PRO A 257 -3.69 -17.07 -0.23
N VAL A 258 -2.86 -17.39 0.76
CA VAL A 258 -2.98 -16.84 2.13
C VAL A 258 -2.57 -15.37 2.09
N PRO A 259 -3.43 -14.41 2.47
CA PRO A 259 -3.09 -12.98 2.44
C PRO A 259 -2.05 -12.59 3.49
N ALA A 260 -1.42 -11.43 3.30
CA ALA A 260 -0.34 -10.93 4.18
C ALA A 260 -0.75 -10.81 5.65
N GLU A 261 -1.98 -10.35 5.95
CA GLU A 261 -2.49 -10.23 7.34
C GLU A 261 -2.60 -11.60 8.04
N TRP A 262 -3.08 -12.61 7.31
CA TRP A 262 -3.18 -13.99 7.83
C TRP A 262 -1.80 -14.64 7.98
N ALA A 263 -0.87 -14.35 7.07
CA ALA A 263 0.51 -14.79 7.18
C ALA A 263 1.25 -14.13 8.35
N TRP A 264 0.99 -12.84 8.61
CA TRP A 264 1.49 -12.12 9.79
C TRP A 264 0.97 -12.77 11.07
N ALA A 265 -0.34 -12.96 11.20
CA ALA A 265 -0.94 -13.57 12.39
C ALA A 265 -0.44 -15.00 12.61
N TRP A 266 -0.25 -15.78 11.53
CA TRP A 266 0.41 -17.09 11.60
C TRP A 266 1.83 -16.96 12.15
N ALA A 267 2.65 -16.06 11.60
CA ALA A 267 4.02 -15.87 12.06
C ALA A 267 4.09 -15.46 13.54
N MET A 268 3.21 -14.58 14.00
CA MET A 268 3.20 -14.11 15.38
C MET A 268 2.73 -15.16 16.39
N ALA A 269 1.82 -16.05 15.99
CA ALA A 269 1.25 -17.06 16.89
C ALA A 269 2.02 -18.39 16.89
N HIS A 270 2.82 -18.68 15.86
CA HIS A 270 3.40 -20.02 15.68
C HIS A 270 4.64 -20.25 16.57
N PRO A 271 4.68 -21.34 17.38
CA PRO A 271 5.78 -21.57 18.34
C PRO A 271 7.18 -21.73 17.73
N ALA A 272 7.28 -22.13 16.47
CA ALA A 272 8.57 -22.25 15.76
C ALA A 272 9.13 -20.90 15.27
N VAL A 273 8.36 -19.82 15.34
CA VAL A 273 8.81 -18.48 14.94
C VAL A 273 9.29 -17.74 16.18
N SER A 274 10.57 -17.39 16.22
CA SER A 274 11.18 -16.68 17.35
C SER A 274 11.17 -15.18 17.10
N LEU A 275 10.35 -14.45 17.85
CA LEU A 275 10.32 -13.00 17.80
C LEU A 275 11.44 -12.44 18.67
N LYS A 276 12.40 -11.74 18.05
CA LYS A 276 13.47 -11.05 18.78
C LYS A 276 13.03 -9.65 19.20
N SER A 277 13.87 -8.97 19.98
CA SER A 277 13.59 -7.66 20.59
C SER A 277 13.15 -6.57 19.62
N ALA A 278 13.56 -6.60 18.35
CA ALA A 278 13.14 -5.63 17.35
C ALA A 278 11.62 -5.67 17.09
N ALA A 279 11.04 -6.87 16.98
CA ALA A 279 9.60 -7.05 16.77
C ALA A 279 8.78 -6.54 17.97
N THR A 280 9.29 -6.70 19.19
CA THR A 280 8.61 -6.24 20.41
C THR A 280 8.75 -4.74 20.65
N ARG A 281 9.93 -4.16 20.33
CA ARG A 281 10.21 -2.74 20.58
C ARG A 281 9.59 -1.82 19.54
N TYR A 282 9.49 -2.28 18.29
CA TYR A 282 8.99 -1.48 17.16
C TYR A 282 7.96 -2.28 16.36
N PRO A 283 6.80 -2.63 16.98
CA PRO A 283 5.82 -3.53 16.36
C PRO A 283 5.28 -2.98 15.03
N GLU A 284 5.02 -1.67 14.94
CA GLU A 284 4.50 -1.05 13.72
C GLU A 284 5.51 -1.07 12.57
N LEU A 285 6.77 -0.70 12.82
CA LEU A 285 7.84 -0.76 11.81
C LEU A 285 8.10 -2.21 11.38
N PHE A 286 8.08 -3.14 12.33
CA PHE A 286 8.31 -4.56 12.04
C PHE A 286 7.18 -5.15 11.19
N ARG A 287 5.92 -4.84 11.53
CA ARG A 287 4.76 -5.26 10.75
C ARG A 287 4.81 -4.66 9.35
N ALA A 288 5.04 -3.36 9.21
CA ALA A 288 5.14 -2.71 7.89
C ALA A 288 6.20 -3.36 7.00
N LEU A 289 7.40 -3.63 7.55
CA LEU A 289 8.48 -4.28 6.83
C LEU A 289 8.14 -5.72 6.41
N PHE A 290 7.54 -6.48 7.33
CA PHE A 290 7.07 -7.84 7.04
C PHE A 290 6.07 -7.84 5.88
N HIS A 291 5.10 -6.93 5.91
CA HIS A 291 4.08 -6.82 4.87
C HIS A 291 4.68 -6.41 3.52
N ALA A 292 5.61 -5.45 3.50
CA ALA A 292 6.29 -5.04 2.27
C ALA A 292 7.04 -6.20 1.63
N ARG A 293 7.83 -6.94 2.42
CA ARG A 293 8.61 -8.10 1.93
C ARG A 293 7.73 -9.27 1.54
N TYR A 294 6.69 -9.54 2.30
CA TYR A 294 5.73 -10.59 1.98
C TYR A 294 5.06 -10.34 0.63
N ARG A 295 4.60 -9.10 0.37
CA ARG A 295 3.99 -8.72 -0.91
C ARG A 295 5.00 -8.78 -2.06
N ALA A 296 6.24 -8.33 -1.84
CA ALA A 296 7.29 -8.44 -2.84
C ALA A 296 7.58 -9.90 -3.24
N GLN A 297 7.56 -10.82 -2.27
CA GLN A 297 7.87 -12.24 -2.50
C GLN A 297 6.68 -13.07 -3.00
N HIS A 298 5.47 -12.77 -2.54
CA HIS A 298 4.27 -13.60 -2.74
C HIS A 298 3.12 -12.90 -3.46
N GLY A 299 3.27 -11.63 -3.84
CA GLY A 299 2.23 -10.84 -4.50
C GLY A 299 0.93 -10.83 -3.69
N PRO A 300 -0.19 -11.37 -4.23
CA PRO A 300 -1.47 -11.42 -3.51
C PRO A 300 -1.46 -12.37 -2.30
N GLY A 301 -0.51 -13.31 -2.22
CA GLY A 301 -0.32 -14.15 -1.05
C GLY A 301 0.35 -15.49 -1.30
N MET A 302 0.70 -16.20 -0.23
CA MET A 302 1.42 -17.47 -0.28
C MET A 302 0.46 -18.62 -0.62
N VAL A 303 0.76 -19.37 -1.68
CA VAL A 303 0.02 -20.59 -2.02
C VAL A 303 0.53 -21.75 -1.17
N VAL A 304 -0.35 -22.31 -0.34
CA VAL A 304 -0.03 -23.43 0.56
C VAL A 304 -0.69 -24.70 0.04
N ARG A 305 0.07 -25.81 -0.02
CA ARG A 305 -0.49 -27.10 -0.42
C ARG A 305 -1.30 -27.72 0.72
N PRO A 306 -2.47 -28.33 0.44
CA PRO A 306 -3.26 -28.98 1.47
C PRO A 306 -2.50 -30.16 2.08
N LEU A 307 -2.50 -30.23 3.41
CA LEU A 307 -2.00 -31.41 4.14
C LEU A 307 -3.08 -32.49 4.23
N LYS A 308 -2.73 -33.71 4.64
CA LYS A 308 -3.70 -34.78 4.95
C LYS A 308 -4.43 -34.57 6.29
N ARG A 309 -3.81 -33.81 7.20
CA ARG A 309 -4.39 -33.43 8.48
C ARG A 309 -5.58 -32.51 8.24
N ARG A 310 -6.64 -32.66 9.05
CA ARG A 310 -7.90 -31.93 8.91
C ARG A 310 -8.28 -31.24 10.21
N VAL A 311 -8.83 -30.04 10.11
CA VAL A 311 -9.50 -29.38 11.23
C VAL A 311 -10.92 -29.92 11.30
N LYS A 312 -11.26 -30.64 12.37
CA LYS A 312 -12.63 -31.10 12.58
C LYS A 312 -13.39 -30.07 13.39
N LEU A 313 -14.30 -29.35 12.73
CA LEU A 313 -15.28 -28.52 13.40
C LEU A 313 -16.54 -29.37 13.67
N SER A 314 -17.04 -29.35 14.90
CA SER A 314 -18.29 -30.02 15.27
C SER A 314 -19.15 -29.03 16.03
N TYR A 315 -20.33 -28.75 15.51
CA TYR A 315 -21.27 -27.81 16.11
C TYR A 315 -22.62 -28.48 16.32
N VAL A 316 -23.15 -28.36 17.54
CA VAL A 316 -24.52 -28.75 17.86
C VAL A 316 -25.32 -27.47 17.95
N PRO A 317 -26.25 -27.20 17.02
CA PRO A 317 -27.04 -25.98 17.04
C PRO A 317 -27.87 -25.83 18.31
N ALA A 318 -28.04 -24.60 18.76
CA ALA A 318 -28.92 -24.28 19.87
C ALA A 318 -30.38 -24.42 19.45
N ASN A 319 -30.68 -24.08 18.18
CA ASN A 319 -31.99 -24.23 17.58
C ASN A 319 -32.35 -25.73 17.46
N PRO A 320 -33.36 -26.21 18.21
CA PRO A 320 -33.71 -27.62 18.24
C PRO A 320 -34.38 -28.12 16.94
N ALA A 321 -34.76 -27.21 16.03
CA ALA A 321 -35.22 -27.55 14.69
C ALA A 321 -34.08 -28.10 13.81
N ILE A 322 -32.84 -27.71 14.11
CA ILE A 322 -31.66 -28.04 13.32
C ILE A 322 -31.02 -29.29 13.93
N LYS A 323 -31.22 -30.44 13.26
CA LYS A 323 -30.90 -31.79 13.79
C LYS A 323 -29.41 -32.14 13.84
N SER A 324 -28.55 -31.23 14.31
CA SER A 324 -27.10 -31.19 14.17
C SER A 324 -26.64 -30.79 12.76
N ALA A 325 -25.84 -29.72 12.70
CA ALA A 325 -25.01 -29.42 11.56
C ALA A 325 -23.60 -29.83 11.95
N ALA A 326 -23.26 -31.11 11.76
CA ALA A 326 -21.85 -31.50 11.73
C ALA A 326 -21.24 -30.88 10.46
N LEU A 327 -20.94 -29.58 10.53
CA LEU A 327 -20.09 -28.88 9.60
C LEU A 327 -18.66 -29.37 9.86
N SER A 328 -18.40 -30.63 9.52
CA SER A 328 -17.04 -31.08 9.28
C SER A 328 -16.62 -30.42 7.99
N ALA A 329 -16.31 -29.13 8.04
CA ALA A 329 -15.57 -28.51 6.97
C ALA A 329 -14.25 -29.27 6.90
N ASP A 330 -14.02 -30.01 5.81
CA ASP A 330 -12.82 -30.82 5.60
C ASP A 330 -11.63 -29.90 5.30
N LEU A 331 -11.37 -28.95 6.20
CA LEU A 331 -10.36 -27.93 6.03
C LEU A 331 -8.99 -28.54 6.30
N PRO A 332 -8.01 -28.32 5.42
CA PRO A 332 -6.65 -28.76 5.67
C PRO A 332 -6.06 -27.97 6.84
N ASP A 333 -5.61 -28.66 7.88
CA ASP A 333 -4.85 -28.05 8.97
C ASP A 333 -3.41 -27.84 8.47
N VAL A 334 -3.13 -26.62 8.00
CA VAL A 334 -1.84 -26.26 7.41
C VAL A 334 -0.96 -25.42 8.36
N ILE A 335 -1.44 -25.04 9.54
CA ILE A 335 -0.64 -24.27 10.51
C ILE A 335 0.57 -25.07 10.98
N SER A 336 0.43 -26.40 11.04
CA SER A 336 1.52 -27.33 11.34
C SER A 336 2.46 -27.62 10.16
N ALA A 337 2.22 -27.04 8.97
CA ALA A 337 3.02 -27.30 7.78
C ALA A 337 4.41 -26.64 7.89
N ALA A 338 5.46 -27.47 7.90
CA ALA A 338 6.83 -26.98 8.08
C ALA A 338 7.32 -26.05 6.95
N ALA A 339 6.93 -26.29 5.69
CA ALA A 339 7.44 -25.51 4.56
C ALA A 339 6.95 -24.05 4.55
N PRO A 340 5.63 -23.77 4.63
CA PRO A 340 5.14 -22.40 4.80
C PRO A 340 5.70 -21.71 6.05
N THR A 341 5.74 -22.41 7.19
CA THR A 341 6.29 -21.84 8.44
C THR A 341 7.75 -21.43 8.26
N LYS A 342 8.58 -22.22 7.55
CA LYS A 342 9.97 -21.84 7.25
C LYS A 342 10.08 -20.57 6.41
N VAL A 343 9.18 -20.37 5.46
CA VAL A 343 9.13 -19.13 4.66
C VAL A 343 8.82 -17.94 5.56
N LEU A 344 7.83 -18.06 6.45
CA LEU A 344 7.48 -17.03 7.41
C LEU A 344 8.62 -16.76 8.40
N THR A 345 9.29 -17.79 8.90
CA THR A 345 10.48 -17.65 9.76
C THR A 345 11.58 -16.86 9.05
N ALA A 346 11.88 -17.18 7.78
CA ALA A 346 12.89 -16.46 7.02
C ALA A 346 12.55 -14.98 6.83
N LEU A 347 11.27 -14.65 6.60
CA LEU A 347 10.80 -13.26 6.53
C LEU A 347 10.97 -12.55 7.88
N VAL A 348 10.57 -13.18 8.98
CA VAL A 348 10.73 -12.63 10.35
C VAL A 348 12.20 -12.40 10.70
N ASP A 349 13.07 -13.35 10.37
CA ASP A 349 14.51 -13.25 10.61
C ASP A 349 15.11 -12.11 9.79
N SER A 350 14.74 -12.00 8.51
CA SER A 350 15.18 -10.92 7.62
C SER A 350 14.73 -9.54 8.13
N CYS A 351 13.47 -9.40 8.57
CA CYS A 351 12.99 -8.14 9.16
C CYS A 351 13.75 -7.79 10.45
N THR A 352 14.07 -8.81 11.25
CA THR A 352 14.82 -8.63 12.50
C THR A 352 16.25 -8.18 12.26
N GLU A 353 16.91 -8.75 11.24
CA GLU A 353 18.27 -8.41 10.86
C GLU A 353 18.37 -6.95 10.42
N ASP A 354 17.48 -6.53 9.51
CA ASP A 354 17.55 -5.22 8.87
C ASP A 354 17.00 -4.08 9.74
N LEU A 355 16.11 -4.36 10.69
CA LEU A 355 15.78 -3.41 11.77
C LEU A 355 16.82 -3.39 12.90
N GLY A 356 17.77 -4.33 12.89
CA GLY A 356 18.81 -4.46 13.90
C GLY A 356 19.64 -3.19 14.12
N PRO A 357 20.16 -2.51 13.07
CA PRO A 357 20.91 -1.26 13.22
C PRO A 357 20.13 -0.16 13.94
N TYR A 358 18.90 0.10 13.51
CA TYR A 358 17.99 1.08 14.13
C TYR A 358 17.70 0.74 15.60
N SER A 359 17.33 -0.53 15.86
CA SER A 359 17.04 -1.01 17.23
C SER A 359 18.24 -0.88 18.16
N ARG A 360 19.47 -1.16 17.68
CA ARG A 360 20.70 -1.01 18.46
C ARG A 360 21.05 0.45 18.75
N LEU A 361 20.79 1.37 17.82
CA LEU A 361 21.00 2.80 18.05
C LEU A 361 20.08 3.29 19.18
N LEU A 362 18.79 3.01 19.08
CA LEU A 362 17.80 3.47 20.06
C LEU A 362 17.94 2.78 21.42
N ALA A 363 18.44 1.54 21.46
CA ALA A 363 18.80 0.89 22.71
C ALA A 363 19.93 1.62 23.46
N ARG A 364 20.80 2.35 22.75
CA ARG A 364 21.92 3.12 23.32
C ARG A 364 21.55 4.58 23.56
N ASN A 365 20.73 5.14 22.68
CA ASN A 365 20.27 6.52 22.72
C ASN A 365 18.81 6.61 22.27
N ALA A 366 17.88 6.59 23.23
CA ALA A 366 16.45 6.68 22.93
C ALA A 366 16.08 8.02 22.27
N ASP A 367 16.80 9.09 22.59
CA ASP A 367 16.56 10.43 22.08
C ASP A 367 16.95 10.58 20.60
N ALA A 368 17.62 9.58 20.01
CA ALA A 368 17.88 9.55 18.56
C ALA A 368 16.64 9.16 17.74
N ALA A 369 15.55 8.73 18.39
CA ALA A 369 14.31 8.38 17.71
C ALA A 369 13.77 9.59 16.94
N GLY A 370 13.39 9.35 15.67
CA GLY A 370 12.90 10.41 14.78
C GLY A 370 13.99 11.27 14.14
N THR A 371 15.27 11.12 14.50
CA THR A 371 16.33 11.89 13.83
C THR A 371 16.57 11.40 12.40
N LEU A 372 16.94 12.28 11.46
CA LEU A 372 17.22 11.89 10.06
C LEU A 372 18.29 10.79 9.96
N THR A 373 19.31 10.84 10.81
CA THR A 373 20.37 9.82 10.86
C THR A 373 19.88 8.46 11.39
N ALA A 374 18.90 8.45 12.30
CA ALA A 374 18.26 7.22 12.74
C ALA A 374 17.34 6.65 11.65
N LEU A 375 16.56 7.51 10.97
CA LEU A 375 15.70 7.10 9.86
C LEU A 375 16.49 6.49 8.70
N LEU A 376 17.71 6.99 8.44
CA LEU A 376 18.63 6.38 7.47
C LEU A 376 19.01 4.92 7.80
N LEU A 377 18.88 4.47 9.05
CA LEU A 377 19.12 3.08 9.43
C LEU A 377 17.93 2.14 9.16
N LEU A 378 16.76 2.68 8.83
CA LEU A 378 15.59 1.88 8.48
C LEU A 378 15.74 1.28 7.06
N PRO A 379 15.11 0.14 6.77
CA PRO A 379 15.07 -0.38 5.39
C PRO A 379 14.32 0.56 4.43
N ALA A 380 14.70 0.58 3.16
CA ALA A 380 14.12 1.48 2.15
C ALA A 380 12.63 1.20 1.91
N GLU A 381 12.21 -0.06 2.04
CA GLU A 381 10.82 -0.51 1.89
C GLU A 381 9.87 0.16 2.90
N LEU A 382 10.40 0.71 4.01
CA LEU A 382 9.62 1.48 4.98
C LEU A 382 9.36 2.92 4.56
N PHE A 383 9.86 3.37 3.41
CA PHE A 383 9.58 4.69 2.85
C PHE A 383 8.58 4.62 1.68
N ASP A 384 8.13 3.42 1.29
CA ASP A 384 7.11 3.23 0.27
C ASP A 384 5.69 3.28 0.88
N HIS A 385 4.73 3.90 0.18
CA HIS A 385 3.35 3.95 0.67
C HIS A 385 2.63 2.59 0.57
N PRO A 386 1.86 2.16 1.60
CA PRO A 386 1.63 2.84 2.88
C PRO A 386 2.81 2.63 3.86
N SER A 387 3.41 3.73 4.31
CA SER A 387 4.55 3.73 5.24
C SER A 387 4.13 4.31 6.60
N PRO A 388 4.46 3.65 7.73
CA PRO A 388 4.28 4.23 9.05
C PRO A 388 5.22 5.43 9.29
N VAL A 389 6.37 5.48 8.62
CA VAL A 389 7.36 6.57 8.74
C VAL A 389 6.84 7.85 8.10
N LEU A 390 6.12 7.73 6.99
CA LEU A 390 5.53 8.88 6.26
C LEU A 390 4.12 9.24 6.74
N ALA A 391 3.41 8.31 7.38
CA ALA A 391 2.07 8.57 7.91
C ALA A 391 2.09 9.44 9.18
N ASP A 392 3.13 9.32 9.99
CA ASP A 392 3.37 10.11 11.20
C ASP A 392 4.86 10.50 11.26
N PRO A 393 5.30 11.47 10.42
CA PRO A 393 6.70 11.85 10.33
C PRO A 393 7.19 12.52 11.61
N SER A 394 8.46 12.31 11.94
CA SER A 394 9.11 13.08 13.00
C SER A 394 9.27 14.55 12.58
N PRO A 395 9.41 15.50 13.53
CA PRO A 395 9.59 16.91 13.18
C PRO A 395 10.77 17.17 12.22
N GLU A 396 11.91 16.48 12.40
CA GLU A 396 13.05 16.61 11.48
C GLU A 396 12.74 16.08 10.07
N LEU A 397 11.95 15.00 9.96
CA LEU A 397 11.53 14.47 8.67
C LEU A 397 10.49 15.37 8.02
N GLU A 398 9.54 15.90 8.81
CA GLU A 398 8.52 16.85 8.35
C GLU A 398 9.16 18.11 7.76
N GLU A 399 10.14 18.71 8.46
CA GLU A 399 10.89 19.86 7.94
C GLU A 399 11.65 19.53 6.62
N LEU A 400 12.20 18.31 6.50
CA LEU A 400 12.85 17.88 5.25
C LEU A 400 11.83 17.68 4.13
N LEU A 401 10.67 17.09 4.41
CA LEU A 401 9.59 16.89 3.44
C LEU A 401 9.05 18.24 2.95
N ASP A 402 8.84 19.20 3.86
CA ASP A 402 8.41 20.56 3.52
C ASP A 402 9.43 21.26 2.61
N LEU A 403 10.72 21.14 2.91
CA LEU A 403 11.78 21.68 2.05
C LEU A 403 11.75 21.04 0.66
N ILE A 404 11.56 19.72 0.58
CA ILE A 404 11.46 19.00 -0.70
C ILE A 404 10.23 19.47 -1.48
N ASP A 405 9.08 19.62 -0.83
CA ASP A 405 7.84 20.02 -1.48
C ASP A 405 7.86 21.49 -1.92
N GLU A 406 8.51 22.37 -1.15
CA GLU A 406 8.76 23.76 -1.54
C GLU A 406 9.75 23.87 -2.71
N ALA A 407 10.81 23.05 -2.71
CA ALA A 407 11.79 23.03 -3.78
C ALA A 407 11.23 22.39 -5.06
N LEU A 408 10.40 21.36 -4.96
CA LEU A 408 9.89 20.57 -6.09
C LEU A 408 8.35 20.59 -6.18
N PRO A 409 7.68 21.76 -6.26
CA PRO A 409 6.23 21.81 -6.21
C PRO A 409 5.58 21.26 -7.49
N GLY A 410 4.54 20.44 -7.34
CA GLY A 410 3.71 19.96 -8.43
C GLY A 410 4.50 19.22 -9.51
N ARG A 411 4.71 19.85 -10.68
CA ARG A 411 5.40 19.28 -11.84
C ARG A 411 6.86 19.73 -11.98
N THR A 412 7.41 20.44 -10.99
CA THR A 412 8.82 20.80 -10.97
C THR A 412 9.67 19.54 -10.81
N TRP A 413 10.54 19.28 -11.79
CA TRP A 413 11.34 18.05 -11.84
C TRP A 413 12.70 18.19 -11.16
N GLN A 414 13.26 19.39 -11.19
CA GLN A 414 14.51 19.74 -10.55
C GLN A 414 14.51 21.21 -10.14
N CYS A 415 15.22 21.53 -9.06
CA CYS A 415 15.30 22.88 -8.51
C CYS A 415 16.64 23.10 -7.81
N GLY A 416 17.21 24.29 -7.98
CA GLY A 416 18.40 24.72 -7.26
C GLY A 416 18.06 25.05 -5.81
N VAL A 417 18.87 24.57 -4.87
CA VAL A 417 18.76 24.80 -3.43
C VAL A 417 20.13 25.15 -2.85
N GLU A 418 20.15 25.76 -1.67
CA GLU A 418 21.40 25.94 -0.92
C GLU A 418 21.68 24.72 -0.05
N VAL A 419 22.91 24.19 -0.12
CA VAL A 419 23.32 23.04 0.70
C VAL A 419 23.25 23.37 2.18
N SER A 420 23.42 24.63 2.58
CA SER A 420 23.29 25.05 3.98
C SER A 420 21.92 24.75 4.57
N ASP A 421 20.87 24.82 3.75
CA ASP A 421 19.50 24.59 4.20
C ASP A 421 19.28 23.10 4.52
N LEU A 422 19.79 22.22 3.64
CA LEU A 422 19.81 20.77 3.89
C LEU A 422 20.70 20.41 5.09
N VAL A 423 21.89 21.01 5.18
CA VAL A 423 22.83 20.76 6.29
C VAL A 423 22.26 21.25 7.62
N ALA A 424 21.45 22.31 7.63
CA ALA A 424 20.82 22.83 8.84
C ALA A 424 19.84 21.85 9.48
N LEU A 425 19.17 21.01 8.66
CA LEU A 425 18.28 19.93 9.08
C LEU A 425 19.04 18.66 9.51
N TRP A 426 20.30 18.51 9.08
CA TRP A 426 21.07 17.30 9.39
C TRP A 426 21.59 17.31 10.83
N PRO A 427 21.40 16.22 11.62
CA PRO A 427 21.82 16.13 13.04
C PRO A 427 23.31 16.39 13.32
N ALA A 428 24.18 16.42 12.30
CA ALA A 428 25.62 16.72 12.44
C ALA A 428 25.92 18.13 12.98
N ARG A 429 24.90 19.00 13.10
CA ARG A 429 25.03 20.32 13.75
C ARG A 429 25.56 20.23 15.19
N ALA A 430 25.42 19.08 15.86
CA ALA A 430 25.88 18.88 17.23
C ALA A 430 27.37 18.50 17.39
N THR A 431 28.02 17.91 16.37
CA THR A 431 29.35 17.27 16.52
C THR A 431 30.50 17.95 15.76
N GLY A 432 30.20 18.91 14.89
CA GLY A 432 31.20 19.71 14.19
C GLY A 432 31.57 19.15 12.81
N LYS A 433 31.50 20.04 11.81
CA LYS A 433 31.77 19.87 10.36
C LYS A 433 30.98 18.76 9.66
N PHE A 434 30.25 19.16 8.62
CA PHE A 434 29.58 18.26 7.68
C PHE A 434 30.62 17.38 6.97
N THR A 435 30.57 16.07 7.22
CA THR A 435 31.56 15.12 6.71
C THR A 435 31.12 14.48 5.39
N LYS A 436 32.03 13.74 4.75
CA LYS A 436 31.66 12.91 3.59
C LYS A 436 30.59 11.87 3.93
N ALA A 437 30.61 11.30 5.14
CA ALA A 437 29.62 10.31 5.56
C ALA A 437 28.23 10.95 5.68
N ASP A 438 28.17 12.19 6.17
CA ASP A 438 26.92 12.96 6.26
C ASP A 438 26.35 13.28 4.87
N ALA A 439 27.21 13.75 3.94
CA ALA A 439 26.79 14.01 2.56
C ALA A 439 26.25 12.75 1.85
N VAL A 440 26.89 11.61 2.08
CA VAL A 440 26.42 10.31 1.55
C VAL A 440 25.09 9.92 2.19
N GLY A 441 24.96 10.05 3.52
CA GLY A 441 23.73 9.73 4.24
C GLY A 441 22.55 10.60 3.82
N MET A 442 22.77 11.90 3.62
CA MET A 442 21.78 12.84 3.08
C MET A 442 21.29 12.39 1.70
N ALA A 443 22.21 12.12 0.78
CA ALA A 443 21.88 11.69 -0.58
C ALA A 443 21.17 10.32 -0.62
N GLU A 444 21.43 9.45 0.35
CA GLU A 444 20.77 8.16 0.51
C GLU A 444 19.37 8.29 1.09
N LEU A 445 19.18 9.14 2.11
CA LEU A 445 17.86 9.42 2.67
C LEU A 445 16.94 10.10 1.65
N LEU A 446 17.43 11.14 0.96
CA LEU A 446 16.71 11.77 -0.15
C LEU A 446 16.31 10.73 -1.21
N GLY A 447 17.23 9.81 -1.54
CA GLY A 447 16.97 8.73 -2.49
C GLY A 447 15.80 7.82 -2.09
N ARG A 448 15.64 7.54 -0.79
CA ARG A 448 14.50 6.78 -0.25
C ARG A 448 13.18 7.55 -0.29
N LEU A 449 13.25 8.87 -0.29
CA LEU A 449 12.12 9.78 -0.48
C LEU A 449 11.84 10.06 -1.97
N GLY A 450 12.51 9.35 -2.89
CA GLY A 450 12.33 9.55 -4.34
C GLY A 450 12.97 10.84 -4.86
N VAL A 451 13.97 11.38 -4.17
CA VAL A 451 14.68 12.62 -4.53
C VAL A 451 16.17 12.35 -4.72
N GLY A 452 16.73 12.86 -5.80
CA GLY A 452 18.16 12.88 -6.06
C GLY A 452 18.76 14.26 -5.75
N ILE A 453 20.06 14.31 -5.52
CA ILE A 453 20.80 15.55 -5.28
C ILE A 453 22.07 15.57 -6.14
N GLU A 454 22.38 16.72 -6.75
CA GLU A 454 23.67 17.03 -7.35
C GLU A 454 24.27 18.29 -6.69
N PRO A 455 25.56 18.29 -6.30
CA PRO A 455 26.55 17.25 -6.55
C PRO A 455 26.38 16.05 -5.60
N ASP A 456 26.38 14.83 -6.15
CA ASP A 456 26.26 13.61 -5.33
C ASP A 456 27.63 13.11 -4.85
N ALA A 457 27.89 13.14 -3.53
CA ALA A 457 29.15 12.69 -2.94
C ALA A 457 29.44 11.18 -3.18
N ARG A 458 28.41 10.35 -3.39
CA ARG A 458 28.56 8.92 -3.73
C ARG A 458 29.15 8.73 -5.13
N LEU A 459 28.83 9.64 -6.04
CA LEU A 459 29.23 9.61 -7.45
C LEU A 459 30.43 10.54 -7.74
N GLY A 460 31.20 10.90 -6.71
CA GLY A 460 32.40 11.72 -6.88
C GLY A 460 32.14 13.23 -6.96
N GLY A 461 30.97 13.69 -6.51
CA GLY A 461 30.69 15.10 -6.21
C GLY A 461 31.55 15.64 -5.06
N PRO A 462 31.83 16.96 -5.03
CA PRO A 462 32.46 17.60 -3.88
C PRO A 462 31.58 17.48 -2.62
N VAL A 463 32.23 17.35 -1.47
CA VAL A 463 31.56 17.49 -0.17
C VAL A 463 31.62 18.96 0.20
N GLN A 464 30.46 19.60 0.28
CA GLN A 464 30.33 21.02 0.63
C GLN A 464 29.29 21.17 1.74
N SER A 465 29.48 22.17 2.60
CA SER A 465 28.55 22.53 3.67
C SER A 465 27.66 23.73 3.33
N GLU A 466 28.00 24.44 2.26
CA GLU A 466 27.36 25.66 1.77
C GLU A 466 27.52 25.71 0.24
N GLY A 467 26.72 26.54 -0.42
CA GLY A 467 26.72 26.72 -1.87
C GLY A 467 25.62 25.92 -2.57
N PRO A 468 25.51 26.07 -3.90
CA PRO A 468 24.39 25.54 -4.64
C PRO A 468 24.44 24.02 -4.75
N ALA A 469 23.25 23.42 -4.66
CA ALA A 469 22.94 22.06 -5.07
C ALA A 469 21.66 22.06 -5.90
N VAL A 470 21.36 20.95 -6.56
CA VAL A 470 20.14 20.74 -7.31
C VAL A 470 19.46 19.48 -6.79
N LEU A 471 18.22 19.63 -6.33
CA LEU A 471 17.33 18.50 -6.04
C LEU A 471 16.57 18.12 -7.30
N PHE A 472 16.29 16.83 -7.49
CA PHE A 472 15.48 16.37 -8.62
C PHE A 472 14.65 15.13 -8.28
N ARG A 473 13.53 14.92 -8.96
CA ARG A 473 12.66 13.76 -8.75
C ARG A 473 13.23 12.50 -9.39
N VAL A 474 13.29 11.41 -8.63
CA VAL A 474 13.77 10.11 -9.10
C VAL A 474 12.62 9.32 -9.71
N THR A 475 12.67 9.10 -11.03
CA THR A 475 11.65 8.32 -11.77
C THR A 475 12.21 7.17 -12.58
N ALA A 476 13.53 7.00 -12.53
CA ALA A 476 14.23 5.86 -13.10
C ALA A 476 15.29 5.37 -12.11
N GLU A 477 15.65 4.10 -12.22
CA GLU A 477 16.68 3.50 -11.37
C GLU A 477 17.99 4.31 -11.43
N GLN A 478 18.50 4.65 -10.25
CA GLN A 478 19.68 5.50 -10.12
C GLN A 478 20.95 4.67 -9.98
N PRO A 479 22.08 5.13 -10.55
CA PRO A 479 23.36 4.46 -10.34
C PRO A 479 23.74 4.53 -8.85
N ARG A 480 24.12 3.38 -8.29
CA ARG A 480 24.61 3.29 -6.89
C ARG A 480 26.09 3.63 -6.77
N GLU A 481 26.84 3.46 -7.86
CA GLU A 481 28.26 3.72 -7.96
C GLU A 481 28.58 4.52 -9.22
N LEU A 482 29.73 5.18 -9.23
CA LEU A 482 30.19 5.97 -10.36
C LEU A 482 30.60 5.05 -11.53
N THR A 483 29.78 5.01 -12.58
CA THR A 483 30.10 4.28 -13.81
C THR A 483 31.13 5.05 -14.66
N PRO A 484 31.95 4.37 -15.50
CA PRO A 484 32.86 5.05 -16.41
C PRO A 484 32.12 5.96 -17.41
N ALA A 485 30.94 5.55 -17.90
CA ALA A 485 30.14 6.35 -18.82
C ALA A 485 29.64 7.65 -18.17
N TYR A 486 29.11 7.58 -16.95
CA TYR A 486 28.68 8.76 -16.19
C TYR A 486 29.86 9.65 -15.77
N ALA A 487 31.00 9.05 -15.42
CA ALA A 487 32.24 9.79 -15.14
C ALA A 487 32.73 10.56 -16.36
N SER A 488 32.73 9.94 -17.55
CA SER A 488 33.07 10.60 -18.81
C SER A 488 32.07 11.72 -19.15
N ALA A 489 30.77 11.48 -19.00
CA ALA A 489 29.73 12.46 -19.30
C ALA A 489 29.84 13.71 -18.41
N THR A 490 29.94 13.52 -17.10
CA THR A 490 30.06 14.63 -16.14
C THR A 490 31.39 15.36 -16.27
N ALA A 491 32.49 14.66 -16.62
CA ALA A 491 33.77 15.29 -16.90
C ALA A 491 33.68 16.17 -18.16
N LEU A 492 33.16 15.63 -19.28
CA LEU A 492 32.99 16.38 -20.52
C LEU A 492 32.10 17.60 -20.35
N LEU A 493 30.98 17.45 -19.64
CA LEU A 493 30.05 18.54 -19.37
C LEU A 493 30.71 19.67 -18.56
N HIS A 494 31.50 19.31 -17.54
CA HIS A 494 32.25 20.28 -16.76
C HIS A 494 33.35 20.95 -17.58
N LEU A 495 34.09 20.19 -18.38
CA LEU A 495 35.14 20.73 -19.26
C LEU A 495 34.56 21.69 -20.29
N ALA A 496 33.45 21.30 -20.95
CA ALA A 496 32.72 22.15 -21.87
C ALA A 496 32.25 23.43 -21.17
N ALA A 497 31.61 23.33 -20.00
CA ALA A 497 31.19 24.50 -19.24
C ALA A 497 32.37 25.44 -18.88
N VAL A 498 33.53 24.90 -18.51
CA VAL A 498 34.73 25.70 -18.22
C VAL A 498 35.30 26.37 -19.47
N VAL A 499 35.31 25.69 -20.63
CA VAL A 499 35.76 26.29 -21.89
C VAL A 499 34.79 27.39 -22.33
N SER A 500 33.48 27.10 -22.29
CA SER A 500 32.42 28.04 -22.66
C SER A 500 32.25 29.24 -21.72
N THR A 501 32.95 29.30 -20.59
CA THR A 501 33.01 30.50 -19.72
C THR A 501 34.32 31.27 -19.86
N ALA A 502 35.24 30.78 -20.69
CA ALA A 502 36.48 31.49 -21.02
C ALA A 502 36.21 32.69 -21.94
N ASP A 503 35.17 32.58 -22.79
CA ASP A 503 34.63 33.65 -23.62
C ASP A 503 33.17 33.92 -23.19
N ASP A 504 32.72 35.19 -23.21
CA ASP A 504 31.42 35.62 -22.61
C ASP A 504 30.17 35.13 -23.38
N GLU A 505 30.31 34.38 -24.47
CA GLU A 505 29.22 33.83 -25.27
C GLU A 505 29.47 32.36 -25.64
N VAL A 506 28.45 31.51 -25.53
CA VAL A 506 28.51 30.10 -25.96
C VAL A 506 27.76 29.93 -27.27
N SER A 507 28.39 29.29 -28.26
CA SER A 507 27.77 29.15 -29.58
C SER A 507 26.82 27.94 -29.66
N ASP A 508 25.80 28.02 -30.54
CA ASP A 508 24.87 26.92 -30.79
C ASP A 508 25.55 25.68 -31.39
N ALA A 509 26.71 25.85 -32.05
CA ALA A 509 27.46 24.77 -32.70
C ALA A 509 28.26 23.93 -31.68
N GLU A 510 28.95 24.58 -30.74
CA GLU A 510 29.67 23.91 -29.64
C GLU A 510 28.72 23.01 -28.83
N TRP A 511 27.52 23.52 -28.55
CA TRP A 511 26.47 22.78 -27.86
C TRP A 511 25.95 21.58 -28.65
N GLY A 512 25.73 21.73 -29.95
CA GLY A 512 25.27 20.65 -30.81
C GLY A 512 26.23 19.45 -30.79
N HIS A 513 27.54 19.72 -30.79
CA HIS A 513 28.58 18.69 -30.75
C HIS A 513 28.66 17.97 -29.40
N LEU A 514 28.59 18.70 -28.28
CA LEU A 514 28.57 18.09 -26.95
C LEU A 514 27.37 17.14 -26.80
N VAL A 515 26.18 17.60 -27.22
CA VAL A 515 24.95 16.80 -27.19
C VAL A 515 25.08 15.53 -28.05
N ALA A 516 25.53 15.68 -29.30
CA ALA A 516 25.70 14.55 -30.21
C ALA A 516 26.67 13.50 -29.64
N TYR A 517 27.74 13.94 -28.96
CA TYR A 517 28.66 13.04 -28.30
C TYR A 517 28.02 12.29 -27.12
N LEU A 518 27.35 13.02 -26.22
CA LEU A 518 26.67 12.44 -25.06
C LEU A 518 25.61 11.41 -25.46
N GLN A 519 24.96 11.59 -26.63
CA GLN A 519 23.94 10.64 -27.14
C GLN A 519 24.53 9.44 -27.89
N SER A 520 25.56 9.65 -28.73
CA SER A 520 26.02 8.63 -29.69
C SER A 520 27.12 7.71 -29.16
N ARG A 521 27.87 8.15 -28.14
CA ARG A 521 29.07 7.45 -27.65
C ARG A 521 29.00 7.00 -26.20
N LEU A 522 28.18 7.65 -25.37
CA LEU A 522 28.00 7.28 -23.97
C LEU A 522 26.67 6.54 -23.82
N ASP A 523 26.74 5.24 -23.51
CA ASP A 523 25.58 4.40 -23.26
C ASP A 523 25.00 4.70 -21.86
N LEU A 524 24.44 5.90 -21.69
CA LEU A 524 23.88 6.36 -20.43
C LEU A 524 22.49 5.78 -20.20
N THR A 525 22.29 5.20 -19.01
CA THR A 525 20.99 4.74 -18.52
C THR A 525 20.01 5.91 -18.36
N PRO A 526 18.69 5.67 -18.35
CA PRO A 526 17.70 6.73 -18.11
C PRO A 526 17.94 7.50 -16.80
N GLY A 527 18.32 6.81 -15.72
CA GLY A 527 18.63 7.43 -14.45
C GLY A 527 19.88 8.33 -14.48
N GLU A 528 20.93 7.89 -15.18
CA GLU A 528 22.14 8.69 -15.39
C GLU A 528 21.87 9.94 -16.22
N ARG A 529 21.01 9.87 -17.24
CA ARG A 529 20.62 11.02 -18.06
C ARG A 529 19.91 12.10 -17.23
N MET A 530 18.93 11.69 -16.44
CA MET A 530 18.18 12.59 -15.55
C MET A 530 19.09 13.24 -14.49
N ARG A 531 20.08 12.49 -14.02
CA ARG A 531 21.06 13.03 -13.09
C ARG A 531 22.04 13.98 -13.77
N LEU A 532 22.44 13.69 -15.01
CA LEU A 532 23.32 14.54 -15.80
C LEU A 532 22.69 15.91 -16.07
N THR A 533 21.37 15.99 -16.25
CA THR A 533 20.66 17.28 -16.38
C THR A 533 20.66 18.07 -15.08
N ALA A 534 20.44 17.42 -13.93
CA ALA A 534 20.58 18.09 -12.63
C ALA A 534 22.04 18.53 -12.37
N HIS A 535 23.01 17.73 -12.81
CA HIS A 535 24.43 18.08 -12.72
C HIS A 535 24.77 19.31 -13.54
N LEU A 536 24.16 19.48 -14.71
CA LEU A 536 24.34 20.69 -15.51
C LEU A 536 23.81 21.92 -14.79
N ASP A 537 22.58 21.86 -14.29
CA ASP A 537 21.98 22.99 -13.57
C ASP A 537 22.86 23.41 -12.40
N TRP A 538 23.41 22.43 -11.67
CA TRP A 538 24.37 22.67 -10.62
C TRP A 538 25.62 23.39 -11.13
N LEU A 539 26.19 22.97 -12.27
CA LEU A 539 27.37 23.61 -12.87
C LEU A 539 27.11 25.07 -13.28
N LEU A 540 25.91 25.37 -13.79
CA LEU A 540 25.57 26.73 -14.27
C LEU A 540 25.43 27.74 -13.15
N VAL A 541 25.02 27.30 -11.96
CA VAL A 541 24.91 28.17 -10.78
C VAL A 541 26.15 28.12 -9.89
N SER A 542 27.09 27.20 -10.17
CA SER A 542 28.33 27.02 -9.41
C SER A 542 29.50 27.78 -10.01
N PRO A 543 30.46 28.23 -9.18
CA PRO A 543 31.73 28.76 -9.70
C PRO A 543 32.54 27.65 -10.38
N LEU A 544 32.60 27.69 -11.71
CA LEU A 544 33.31 26.69 -12.53
C LEU A 544 34.82 26.76 -12.30
N LYS A 545 35.41 25.66 -11.83
CA LYS A 545 36.85 25.52 -11.61
C LYS A 545 37.30 24.12 -12.01
N LEU A 546 38.45 24.02 -12.68
CA LEU A 546 39.09 22.73 -12.98
C LEU A 546 39.49 21.93 -11.72
N THR A 547 39.46 22.55 -10.55
CA THR A 547 39.75 21.91 -9.26
C THR A 547 38.62 20.96 -8.85
N GLY A 548 38.93 19.67 -8.69
CA GLY A 548 37.96 18.64 -8.28
C GLY A 548 37.69 17.57 -9.35
N LEU A 549 38.02 17.84 -10.62
CA LEU A 549 37.86 16.86 -11.71
C LEU A 549 38.82 15.67 -11.60
N ALA A 550 39.95 15.83 -10.92
CA ALA A 550 41.00 14.81 -10.84
C ALA A 550 40.47 13.45 -10.34
N LYS A 551 39.52 13.46 -9.38
CA LYS A 551 38.95 12.22 -8.85
C LYS A 551 38.03 11.51 -9.87
N ARG A 552 37.24 12.26 -10.64
CA ARG A 552 36.39 11.72 -11.70
C ARG A 552 37.23 11.17 -12.86
N ILE A 553 38.24 11.93 -13.26
CA ILE A 553 39.21 11.51 -14.29
C ILE A 553 39.99 10.26 -13.85
N SER A 554 40.28 10.11 -12.56
CA SER A 554 41.09 8.97 -12.07
C SER A 554 40.47 7.60 -12.32
N VAL A 555 39.14 7.52 -12.45
CA VAL A 555 38.38 6.29 -12.74
C VAL A 555 38.44 5.92 -14.23
N LEU A 556 38.80 6.87 -15.09
CA LEU A 556 38.87 6.68 -16.53
C LEU A 556 40.20 6.06 -16.94
N GLY A 557 40.16 5.13 -17.90
CA GLY A 557 41.33 4.57 -18.57
C GLY A 557 41.97 5.56 -19.55
N ASP A 558 43.20 5.28 -20.00
CA ASP A 558 43.96 6.18 -20.87
C ASP A 558 43.25 6.48 -22.19
N GLU A 559 42.58 5.47 -22.78
CA GLU A 559 41.79 5.63 -24.01
C GLU A 559 40.62 6.60 -23.81
N GLN A 560 39.89 6.48 -22.70
CA GLN A 560 38.78 7.37 -22.38
C GLN A 560 39.25 8.81 -22.12
N ARG A 561 40.40 8.98 -21.46
CA ARG A 561 40.99 10.31 -21.24
C ARG A 561 41.42 10.97 -22.54
N ALA A 562 41.99 10.19 -23.47
CA ALA A 562 42.34 10.67 -24.80
C ALA A 562 41.10 11.09 -25.60
N GLN A 563 40.05 10.27 -25.58
CA GLN A 563 38.76 10.60 -26.21
C GLN A 563 38.14 11.88 -25.62
N ILE A 564 38.18 12.06 -24.30
CA ILE A 564 37.67 13.29 -23.67
C ILE A 564 38.46 14.52 -24.13
N ALA A 565 39.79 14.41 -24.29
CA ALA A 565 40.63 15.50 -24.76
C ALA A 565 40.33 15.88 -26.23
N GLU A 566 40.15 14.87 -27.08
CA GLU A 566 39.75 15.04 -28.48
C GLU A 566 38.40 15.75 -28.59
N VAL A 567 37.40 15.29 -27.83
CA VAL A 567 36.05 15.86 -27.84
C VAL A 567 36.02 17.27 -27.28
N ALA A 568 36.77 17.55 -26.21
CA ALA A 568 36.90 18.91 -25.69
C ALA A 568 37.48 19.87 -26.75
N SER A 569 38.44 19.39 -27.55
CA SER A 569 39.00 20.17 -28.67
C SER A 569 38.02 20.33 -29.83
N ALA A 570 37.24 19.29 -30.13
CA ALA A 570 36.20 19.33 -31.16
C ALA A 570 35.08 20.30 -30.79
N ILE A 571 34.65 20.30 -29.53
CA ILE A 571 33.64 21.24 -29.02
C ILE A 571 34.14 22.67 -29.21
N ALA A 572 35.34 23.01 -28.71
CA ALA A 572 35.89 24.35 -28.89
C ALA A 572 36.09 24.74 -30.37
N ALA A 573 36.31 23.77 -31.27
CA ALA A 573 36.51 24.04 -32.69
C ALA A 573 35.22 24.18 -33.50
N ALA A 574 34.06 23.97 -32.89
CA ALA A 574 32.78 23.76 -33.57
C ALA A 574 32.24 24.98 -34.34
N ASP A 575 32.53 26.20 -33.89
CA ASP A 575 32.09 27.44 -34.54
C ASP A 575 33.12 28.01 -35.52
N GLY A 576 34.30 27.40 -35.61
CA GLY A 576 35.37 27.82 -36.50
C GLY A 576 36.24 28.98 -35.98
N GLU A 577 36.00 29.51 -34.78
CA GLU A 577 36.79 30.61 -34.19
C GLU A 577 37.20 30.25 -32.75
N ILE A 578 38.45 29.82 -32.57
CA ILE A 578 38.99 29.54 -31.21
C ILE A 578 39.81 30.72 -30.73
N SER A 579 39.53 31.20 -29.53
CA SER A 579 40.28 32.28 -28.89
C SER A 579 41.57 31.79 -28.22
N GLU A 580 42.51 32.72 -27.96
CA GLU A 580 43.73 32.38 -27.20
C GLU A 580 43.42 31.98 -25.74
N SER A 581 42.32 32.51 -25.16
CA SER A 581 41.79 32.14 -23.84
C SER A 581 41.41 30.67 -23.79
N GLU A 582 40.64 30.20 -24.77
CA GLU A 582 40.19 28.81 -24.86
C GLU A 582 41.36 27.84 -25.07
N VAL A 583 42.31 28.16 -25.95
CA VAL A 583 43.51 27.32 -26.13
C VAL A 583 44.29 27.21 -24.81
N ALA A 584 44.40 28.30 -24.06
CA ALA A 584 45.08 28.28 -22.77
C ALA A 584 44.34 27.39 -21.74
N VAL A 585 43.00 27.38 -21.76
CA VAL A 585 42.18 26.49 -20.93
C VAL A 585 42.31 25.04 -21.39
N LEU A 586 42.20 24.74 -22.68
CA LEU A 586 42.37 23.41 -23.25
C LEU A 586 43.74 22.80 -22.94
N ARG A 587 44.83 23.58 -22.97
CA ARG A 587 46.17 23.09 -22.57
C ARG A 587 46.21 22.67 -21.10
N LYS A 588 45.49 23.36 -20.21
CA LYS A 588 45.35 22.95 -18.80
C LYS A 588 44.51 21.66 -18.68
N ILE A 589 43.46 21.53 -19.49
CA ILE A 589 42.60 20.34 -19.55
C ILE A 589 43.40 19.11 -20.02
N TYR A 590 44.18 19.21 -21.09
CA TYR A 590 45.04 18.13 -21.59
C TYR A 590 46.02 17.66 -20.52
N LYS A 591 46.67 18.59 -19.82
CA LYS A 591 47.55 18.27 -18.69
C LYS A 591 46.81 17.53 -17.57
N LEU A 592 45.57 17.91 -17.26
CA LEU A 592 44.75 17.27 -16.24
C LEU A 592 44.34 15.84 -16.65
N LEU A 593 44.09 15.61 -17.94
CA LEU A 593 43.77 14.31 -18.52
C LEU A 593 45.01 13.40 -18.70
N GLY A 594 46.22 13.89 -18.42
CA GLY A 594 47.46 13.17 -18.63
C GLY A 594 47.91 13.11 -20.11
N GLN A 595 47.35 13.97 -20.95
CA GLN A 595 47.66 14.10 -22.38
C GLN A 595 48.69 15.21 -22.62
N ASP A 596 49.35 15.18 -23.77
CA ASP A 596 50.33 16.20 -24.17
C ASP A 596 49.66 17.55 -24.49
N PRO A 597 49.93 18.64 -23.73
CA PRO A 597 49.32 19.96 -23.97
C PRO A 597 49.63 20.57 -25.34
N ASP A 598 50.69 20.14 -26.03
CA ASP A 598 51.01 20.65 -27.36
C ASP A 598 50.16 20.02 -28.46
N SER A 599 49.51 18.89 -28.16
CA SER A 599 48.62 18.17 -29.07
C SER A 599 47.24 18.82 -29.24
N VAL A 600 46.90 19.87 -28.47
CA VAL A 600 45.63 20.62 -28.60
C VAL A 600 45.41 21.13 -30.02
N ARG A 601 46.44 21.73 -30.64
CA ARG A 601 46.34 22.27 -32.01
C ARG A 601 46.16 21.18 -33.05
N THR A 602 46.78 20.01 -32.85
CA THR A 602 46.61 18.85 -33.73
C THR A 602 45.17 18.34 -33.69
N GLY A 603 44.56 18.29 -32.49
CA GLY A 603 43.14 17.91 -32.33
C GLY A 603 42.19 18.87 -33.03
N ILE A 604 42.41 20.18 -32.88
CA ILE A 604 41.62 21.22 -33.56
C ILE A 604 41.71 21.10 -35.08
N VAL A 605 42.92 20.90 -35.62
CA VAL A 605 43.14 20.76 -37.07
C VAL A 605 42.51 19.47 -37.60
N ALA A 606 42.68 18.35 -36.90
CA ALA A 606 42.07 17.08 -37.28
C ALA A 606 40.54 17.15 -37.35
N PHE A 607 39.92 17.89 -36.41
CA PHE A 607 38.48 18.15 -36.43
C PHE A 607 38.05 18.99 -37.64
N ARG A 608 38.73 20.11 -37.91
CA ARG A 608 38.44 20.97 -39.08
C ARG A 608 38.61 20.24 -40.41
N GLU A 609 39.58 19.34 -40.51
CA GLU A 609 39.78 18.48 -41.68
C GLU A 609 38.72 17.38 -41.83
N ALA A 610 38.09 16.96 -40.73
CA ALA A 610 37.01 15.99 -40.74
C ALA A 610 35.66 16.61 -41.17
N GLU A 611 35.35 17.85 -40.77
CA GLU A 611 34.15 18.58 -41.21
C GLU A 611 34.22 19.05 -42.67
N THR A 612 35.41 19.30 -43.21
CA THR A 612 35.60 19.81 -44.57
C THR A 612 35.62 18.73 -45.68
N LYS A 613 35.47 17.44 -45.33
CA LYS A 613 35.33 16.37 -46.34
C LYS A 613 33.87 16.31 -46.85
N PRO A 614 33.61 16.54 -48.14
CA PRO A 614 32.27 16.42 -48.69
C PRO A 614 31.80 14.97 -48.62
N VAL A 615 30.57 14.74 -48.14
CA VAL A 615 29.89 13.45 -48.28
C VAL A 615 29.74 13.17 -49.77
N SER A 616 30.54 12.25 -50.29
CA SER A 616 30.45 11.80 -51.68
C SER A 616 29.16 10.99 -51.85
N VAL A 617 28.12 11.64 -52.38
CA VAL A 617 26.94 10.97 -52.91
C VAL A 617 27.41 10.08 -54.07
N LEU A 618 27.37 8.76 -53.87
CA LEU A 618 27.53 7.78 -54.95
C LEU A 618 26.35 7.97 -55.93
N GLN A 619 26.59 8.66 -57.04
CA GLN A 619 25.69 8.66 -58.18
C GLN A 619 25.57 7.23 -58.74
N GLY A 620 24.33 6.79 -58.91
CA GLY A 620 23.99 5.47 -59.41
C GLY A 620 24.56 5.21 -60.80
N GLY A 621 25.26 4.08 -60.93
CA GLY A 621 25.56 3.44 -62.19
C GLY A 621 24.60 2.27 -62.42
N THR A 622 23.74 2.41 -63.42
CA THR A 622 23.02 1.31 -64.06
C THR A 622 24.03 0.41 -64.80
N ASP A 623 24.09 -0.87 -64.46
CA ASP A 623 23.88 -2.00 -65.40
C ASP A 623 24.23 -3.36 -64.78
N GLY A 624 23.33 -4.33 -64.98
CA GLY A 624 23.72 -5.67 -65.41
C GLY A 624 23.95 -6.78 -64.37
N GLY A 625 22.85 -7.41 -63.92
CA GLY A 625 22.65 -8.88 -64.00
C GLY A 625 23.43 -9.83 -63.09
N GLY A 626 22.70 -10.68 -62.36
CA GLY A 626 23.21 -11.94 -61.79
C GLY A 626 22.47 -12.36 -60.53
N GLY A 627 21.62 -13.39 -60.63
CA GLY A 627 20.70 -13.82 -59.58
C GLY A 627 21.30 -14.58 -58.39
N GLY A 628 20.43 -14.80 -57.40
CA GLY A 628 20.66 -15.67 -56.25
C GLY A 628 19.63 -15.39 -55.14
N GLU A 629 18.63 -16.27 -55.01
CA GLU A 629 17.70 -16.38 -53.88
C GLU A 629 18.41 -16.31 -52.51
N VAL A 630 17.79 -15.71 -51.48
CA VAL A 630 17.11 -16.44 -50.37
C VAL A 630 16.14 -15.48 -49.64
N ALA A 631 15.02 -16.06 -49.19
CA ALA A 631 13.80 -15.49 -48.64
C ALA A 631 13.89 -14.72 -47.29
N ALA A 632 12.92 -13.82 -47.07
CA ALA A 632 12.23 -13.66 -45.78
C ALA A 632 10.84 -13.02 -45.98
N MET A 633 9.80 -13.76 -45.60
CA MET A 633 8.38 -13.39 -45.56
C MET A 633 8.11 -12.21 -44.62
N LEU A 634 7.35 -11.21 -45.10
CA LEU A 634 6.43 -10.41 -44.28
C LEU A 634 5.21 -10.06 -45.14
N THR A 635 4.15 -10.85 -44.99
CA THR A 635 2.79 -10.57 -45.48
C THR A 635 2.10 -9.60 -44.52
N PHE A 636 1.72 -8.43 -45.02
CA PHE A 636 0.66 -7.60 -44.43
C PHE A 636 -0.61 -7.88 -45.23
N GLU A 637 -1.59 -8.53 -44.59
CA GLU A 637 -2.96 -8.63 -45.09
C GLU A 637 -3.75 -7.41 -44.61
N GLU A 638 -4.27 -6.65 -45.58
CA GLU A 638 -5.36 -5.69 -45.42
C GLU A 638 -6.67 -6.46 -45.20
N GLU A 639 -7.34 -6.25 -44.07
CA GLU A 639 -8.74 -6.59 -43.89
C GLU A 639 -9.59 -5.31 -44.01
N GLN A 640 -10.19 -5.14 -45.18
CA GLN A 640 -11.52 -4.55 -45.33
C GLN A 640 -12.49 -5.71 -45.58
N ASP A 641 -13.54 -5.88 -44.78
CA ASP A 641 -14.93 -5.77 -45.26
C ASP A 641 -15.96 -5.79 -44.12
N ASN A 642 -17.12 -5.24 -44.45
CA ASN A 642 -18.36 -5.02 -43.72
C ASN A 642 -18.94 -6.22 -42.97
N GLY A 643 -19.60 -5.88 -41.86
CA GLY A 643 -20.62 -6.67 -41.15
C GLY A 643 -21.23 -5.88 -40.02
#